data_AF-A0A9P6LAS1-F1
#
_entry.id   AF-A0A9P6LAS1-F1
#
_cell.length_a   1.000
_cell.length_b   1.000
_cell.length_c   1.000
_cell.angle_alpha   90.00
_cell.angle_beta   90.00
_cell.angle_gamma   90.00
#
_symmetry.space_group_name_H-M   'P 1'
#
loop_
_entity.id
_entity.type
_entity.pdbx_description
1 polymer ?
#
loop_
_entity_poly.entity_id
_entity_poly.type
_entity_poly.pdbx_seq_one_letter_code
_entity_poly.pdbx_strand_id
1 'polypeptide(L)'
;MVAALKRTARRKSNIQYNEQESSELSDDGVDSDSSPPLRKRARGRTVGSGLKAKKRGKAKQQTSTLLEMPLDVMFEILSCVEPRDLLQLSRASKALRRVIMDKSNKFIWANSFAADEEVPQCPKDISQPAWAQLLYSPYCQHCYSSRATDVYWASYRRLCKKCLPEVVTSHTKAMEDAVEIGLRSAFNEVGFTSFSKVLPGLKLRAGKQALSYYFTDHLHEFLEAALEWYNSHSRTDITLFLKKYGERFKSRVQHAELCFAWERSQRNHRQEEKEEERTKRYEEVIARLGALGWSDELKKHKDWYEGIQGLPPMNSFKPVTDKVWNTCKDRIIQFVKGQREKRIHAERTKTMKTRYHEIEKIVTAYQRTHHPHEFFVSTLDVCESPGVCESIVDPSDEVFQECLARIRDLIPVTHASALEKRRSEVLKLLPEGSTDDDLALATSWFKCRCCGQSFHHAGAMRHSCFLFRMWSYRSHDEIKAMEPLEQVYHMFGRGMWILDKLTYWKDTAELTEQVVKAAGMDPKKATPDDMDDAKHRFAVFTGTGSSTMTIVGWRCLVTGRYEKSSGKRPTPDWRIMGSGEMAEFKHSSIGLEKEDWACLRCWKNNTGPYTDMCWTSVKSHLKEKHDIDKPTEEDYYCMKPTLQSDYFLREAAKM
;
A
#
# COMPACT_ATOMS: atom_id res chain seq x y z
N MET A 1 -9.76 -3.27 25.82
CA MET A 1 -9.77 -2.46 24.59
C MET A 1 -8.88 -1.22 24.72
N VAL A 2 -9.03 -0.41 25.78
CA VAL A 2 -8.17 0.74 26.16
C VAL A 2 -6.66 0.42 26.29
N ALA A 3 -6.30 -0.77 26.79
CA ALA A 3 -4.89 -1.18 26.88
C ALA A 3 -4.25 -1.57 25.52
N ALA A 4 -5.06 -2.03 24.57
CA ALA A 4 -4.60 -2.33 23.20
C ALA A 4 -4.38 -1.03 22.41
N LEU A 5 -5.20 0.00 22.68
CA LEU A 5 -5.11 1.36 22.12
C LEU A 5 -3.77 2.05 22.45
N LYS A 6 -3.23 1.86 23.67
CA LYS A 6 -1.91 2.37 24.06
C LYS A 6 -0.74 1.70 23.31
N ARG A 7 -0.90 0.45 22.86
CA ARG A 7 0.18 -0.33 22.19
C ARG A 7 0.24 -0.11 20.68
N THR A 8 -0.91 0.07 20.01
CA THR A 8 -0.95 0.36 18.57
C THR A 8 -0.58 1.80 18.24
N ALA A 9 -0.92 2.77 19.10
CA ALA A 9 -0.51 4.17 18.96
C ALA A 9 1.01 4.37 19.14
N ARG A 10 1.62 3.70 20.12
CA ARG A 10 3.08 3.73 20.36
C ARG A 10 3.90 3.12 19.21
N ARG A 11 3.28 2.28 18.38
CA ARG A 11 3.90 1.68 17.19
C ARG A 11 3.81 2.62 15.97
N LYS A 12 2.79 3.49 15.89
CA LYS A 12 2.71 4.58 14.89
C LYS A 12 3.59 5.78 15.25
N SER A 13 3.83 6.06 16.54
CA SER A 13 4.78 7.10 16.96
C SER A 13 6.26 6.74 16.77
N ASN A 14 6.57 5.45 16.51
CA ASN A 14 7.93 4.95 16.30
C ASN A 14 8.28 4.69 14.82
N ILE A 15 7.37 4.97 13.88
CA ILE A 15 7.63 4.85 12.45
C ILE A 15 7.79 6.27 11.87
N GLN A 16 9.06 6.55 11.52
CA GLN A 16 9.62 7.67 10.76
C GLN A 16 9.70 9.06 11.43
N TYR A 17 10.95 9.48 11.67
CA TYR A 17 11.56 10.54 10.85
C TYR A 17 13.07 10.23 10.75
N ASN A 18 13.46 9.58 9.66
CA ASN A 18 14.81 9.67 9.13
C ASN A 18 14.80 10.86 8.17
N GLU A 19 15.84 11.68 8.20
CA GLU A 19 15.98 12.86 7.36
C GLU A 19 15.87 12.50 5.87
N GLN A 20 15.32 13.44 5.09
CA GLN A 20 15.16 13.48 3.62
C GLN A 20 13.76 13.17 3.10
N GLU A 21 12.95 14.21 2.91
CA GLU A 21 12.23 14.49 1.66
C GLU A 21 11.49 15.83 1.74
N SER A 22 11.93 16.78 0.92
CA SER A 22 11.26 18.07 0.70
C SER A 22 10.31 17.95 -0.48
N SER A 23 9.06 18.29 -0.22
CA SER A 23 7.89 18.34 -1.11
C SER A 23 8.16 18.51 -2.61
N GLU A 24 7.61 17.58 -3.38
CA GLU A 24 7.30 17.73 -4.80
C GLU A 24 6.19 18.78 -5.00
N LEU A 25 6.38 19.63 -6.01
CA LEU A 25 5.35 20.51 -6.57
C LEU A 25 5.27 20.13 -8.06
N SER A 26 4.12 19.62 -8.48
CA SER A 26 3.75 19.49 -9.89
C SER A 26 3.09 20.78 -10.35
N ASP A 27 3.63 21.32 -11.44
CA ASP A 27 3.11 22.42 -12.25
C ASP A 27 2.15 21.84 -13.31
N ASP A 28 1.06 22.55 -13.58
CA ASP A 28 0.37 22.55 -14.87
C ASP A 28 -0.36 23.89 -14.99
N GLY A 29 0.20 24.77 -15.82
CA GLY A 29 -0.37 26.07 -16.18
C GLY A 29 -1.35 25.99 -17.34
N VAL A 30 -2.13 27.06 -17.52
CA VAL A 30 -2.01 28.03 -18.63
C VAL A 30 -3.28 28.92 -18.68
N ASP A 31 -3.03 30.25 -18.56
CA ASP A 31 -3.68 31.45 -19.14
C ASP A 31 -5.20 31.66 -19.14
N SER A 32 -5.75 32.89 -19.18
CA SER A 32 -5.19 34.23 -19.40
C SER A 32 -6.15 35.32 -18.90
N ASP A 33 -5.51 36.43 -18.51
CA ASP A 33 -5.82 37.83 -18.81
C ASP A 33 -7.12 38.52 -18.36
N SER A 34 -6.89 39.66 -17.69
CA SER A 34 -7.45 40.99 -17.93
C SER A 34 -8.07 41.67 -16.70
N SER A 35 -7.27 42.57 -16.11
CA SER A 35 -7.73 43.64 -15.23
C SER A 35 -8.04 44.90 -16.04
N PRO A 36 -9.04 45.70 -15.63
CA PRO A 36 -8.91 47.16 -15.78
C PRO A 36 -9.33 47.90 -14.47
N PRO A 37 -9.07 49.22 -14.33
CA PRO A 37 -8.28 49.74 -13.22
C PRO A 37 -9.04 50.64 -12.23
N LEU A 38 -8.32 51.00 -11.15
CA LEU A 38 -8.64 52.02 -10.16
C LEU A 38 -9.05 53.37 -10.79
N ARG A 39 -10.20 53.92 -10.37
CA ARG A 39 -10.54 55.35 -10.58
C ARG A 39 -11.08 56.07 -9.34
N LYS A 40 -10.37 57.18 -9.09
CA LYS A 40 -10.62 58.44 -8.35
C LYS A 40 -12.03 58.77 -7.84
N ARG A 41 -12.00 59.42 -6.66
CA ARG A 41 -13.04 60.19 -5.95
C ARG A 41 -13.92 61.08 -6.84
N ALA A 42 -15.22 61.13 -6.50
CA ALA A 42 -16.07 62.30 -6.73
C ALA A 42 -17.01 62.52 -5.53
N ARG A 43 -17.16 63.79 -5.15
CA ARG A 43 -18.05 64.31 -4.10
C ARG A 43 -19.50 64.23 -4.56
N GLY A 44 -20.39 63.74 -3.71
CA GLY A 44 -21.84 63.85 -3.86
C GLY A 44 -22.45 64.34 -2.55
N ARG A 45 -23.07 65.52 -2.58
CA ARG A 45 -23.74 66.21 -1.48
C ARG A 45 -25.23 65.96 -1.66
N THR A 46 -25.88 65.26 -0.72
CA THR A 46 -27.34 65.31 -0.56
C THR A 46 -27.74 65.20 0.91
N VAL A 47 -28.81 65.92 1.20
CA VAL A 47 -29.27 66.40 2.50
C VAL A 47 -30.20 65.39 3.17
N GLY A 48 -30.00 65.22 4.48
CA GLY A 48 -31.02 65.05 5.53
C GLY A 48 -32.13 64.00 5.36
N SER A 49 -32.10 62.98 6.21
CA SER A 49 -33.19 62.75 7.18
C SER A 49 -32.71 61.81 8.28
N GLY A 50 -32.92 62.21 9.53
CA GLY A 50 -32.39 61.54 10.70
C GLY A 50 -33.29 60.41 11.20
N LEU A 51 -32.67 59.30 11.60
CA LEU A 51 -33.23 58.40 12.61
C LEU A 51 -32.12 57.98 13.59
N LYS A 52 -32.46 58.10 14.86
CA LYS A 52 -31.59 58.15 16.04
C LYS A 52 -30.83 56.83 16.25
N ALA A 53 -29.50 56.87 16.17
CA ALA A 53 -28.66 55.79 16.68
C ALA A 53 -28.70 55.79 18.22
N LYS A 54 -29.23 54.71 18.81
CA LYS A 54 -29.17 54.44 20.26
C LYS A 54 -27.71 54.50 20.72
N LYS A 55 -27.39 55.51 21.53
CA LYS A 55 -26.14 55.55 22.32
C LYS A 55 -26.14 54.33 23.24
N ARG A 56 -25.36 53.30 22.89
CA ARG A 56 -24.92 52.31 23.87
C ARG A 56 -24.16 53.07 24.96
N GLY A 57 -24.68 53.04 26.18
CA GLY A 57 -24.05 53.64 27.33
C GLY A 57 -22.59 53.19 27.41
N LYS A 58 -21.68 54.16 27.51
CA LYS A 58 -20.32 53.90 27.97
C LYS A 58 -20.46 53.33 29.38
N ALA A 59 -20.46 52.01 29.51
CA ALA A 59 -19.99 51.39 30.74
C ALA A 59 -18.59 51.95 30.93
N LYS A 60 -18.43 52.77 31.98
CA LYS A 60 -17.16 53.32 32.41
C LYS A 60 -16.32 52.10 32.81
N GLN A 61 -15.60 51.54 31.84
CA GLN A 61 -14.63 50.48 32.06
C GLN A 61 -13.64 51.05 33.07
N GLN A 62 -13.68 50.53 34.30
CA GLN A 62 -12.59 50.65 35.25
C GLN A 62 -11.41 49.88 34.67
N THR A 63 -10.71 50.49 33.71
CA THR A 63 -9.43 49.99 33.20
C THR A 63 -8.35 50.94 33.67
N SER A 64 -8.11 50.95 34.97
CA SER A 64 -6.96 51.65 35.53
C SER A 64 -6.48 51.09 36.88
N THR A 65 -7.06 50.01 37.42
CA THR A 65 -6.58 49.47 38.71
C THR A 65 -5.12 49.05 38.68
N LEU A 66 -4.64 48.41 37.60
CA LEU A 66 -3.24 47.98 37.48
C LEU A 66 -2.25 49.15 37.30
N LEU A 67 -2.61 50.15 36.50
CA LEU A 67 -1.74 51.31 36.19
C LEU A 67 -1.74 52.37 37.30
N GLU A 68 -2.68 52.30 38.24
CA GLU A 68 -2.80 53.17 39.41
C GLU A 68 -2.07 52.61 40.65
N MET A 69 -1.54 51.37 40.60
CA MET A 69 -0.80 50.78 41.71
C MET A 69 0.62 51.33 41.84
N PRO A 70 1.23 51.27 43.04
CA PRO A 70 2.66 51.48 43.20
C PRO A 70 3.47 50.59 42.23
N LEU A 71 4.54 51.15 41.67
CA LEU A 71 5.37 50.47 40.67
C LEU A 71 5.90 49.13 41.16
N ASP A 72 6.24 49.01 42.45
CA ASP A 72 6.76 47.77 43.04
C ASP A 72 5.76 46.61 42.93
N VAL A 73 4.48 46.86 43.22
CA VAL A 73 3.41 45.85 43.10
C VAL A 73 3.16 45.49 41.64
N MET A 74 3.22 46.49 40.75
CA MET A 74 3.10 46.27 39.31
C MET A 74 4.25 45.41 38.78
N PHE A 75 5.48 45.67 39.23
CA PHE A 75 6.67 44.92 38.83
C PHE A 75 6.65 43.48 39.32
N GLU A 76 6.17 43.24 40.54
CA GLU A 76 5.99 41.89 41.07
C GLU A 76 4.99 41.10 40.23
N ILE A 77 3.81 41.69 39.98
CA ILE A 77 2.78 41.05 39.15
C ILE A 77 3.32 40.75 37.75
N LEU A 78 3.97 41.72 37.11
CA LEU A 78 4.54 41.51 35.76
C LEU A 78 5.66 40.47 35.78
N SER A 79 6.43 40.34 36.86
CA SER A 79 7.49 39.33 36.99
C SER A 79 6.94 37.90 37.10
N CYS A 80 5.70 37.73 37.55
CA CYS A 80 5.01 36.44 37.63
C CYS A 80 4.25 36.04 36.36
N VAL A 81 4.19 36.90 35.33
CA VAL A 81 3.46 36.62 34.08
C VAL A 81 4.36 35.86 33.12
N GLU A 82 3.80 34.90 32.38
CA GLU A 82 4.54 34.15 31.34
C GLU A 82 5.11 35.07 30.24
N PRO A 83 6.27 34.74 29.65
CA PRO A 83 6.90 35.61 28.64
C PRO A 83 6.02 35.88 27.41
N ARG A 84 5.17 34.90 27.06
CA ARG A 84 4.18 35.03 25.98
C ARG A 84 3.16 36.12 26.27
N ASP A 85 2.62 36.15 27.49
CA ASP A 85 1.58 37.08 27.89
C ASP A 85 2.16 38.47 28.17
N LEU A 86 3.37 38.57 28.71
CA LEU A 86 4.11 39.84 28.78
C LEU A 86 4.27 40.50 27.41
N LEU A 87 4.60 39.71 26.39
CA LEU A 87 4.68 40.20 25.02
C LEU A 87 3.33 40.74 24.54
N GLN A 88 2.22 40.08 24.84
CA GLN A 88 0.88 40.54 24.44
C GLN A 88 0.43 41.79 25.23
N LEU A 89 0.71 41.85 26.53
CA LEU A 89 0.44 43.03 27.35
C LEU A 89 1.20 44.26 26.83
N SER A 90 2.46 44.09 26.41
CA SER A 90 3.26 45.14 25.78
C SER A 90 2.70 45.64 24.44
N ARG A 91 1.84 44.85 23.78
CA ARG A 91 1.16 45.21 22.53
C ARG A 91 -0.23 45.79 22.77
N ALA A 92 -0.89 45.39 23.86
CA ALA A 92 -2.24 45.83 24.20
C ALA A 92 -2.30 47.25 24.80
N SER A 93 -1.26 47.72 25.51
CA SER A 93 -1.26 49.03 26.17
C SER A 93 0.04 49.81 25.98
N LYS A 94 -0.05 51.07 25.56
CA LYS A 94 1.10 51.99 25.44
C LYS A 94 1.76 52.32 26.78
N ALA A 95 1.00 52.27 27.88
CA ALA A 95 1.54 52.52 29.22
C ALA A 95 2.35 51.30 29.70
N LEU A 96 1.77 50.09 29.61
CA LEU A 96 2.47 48.85 29.94
C LEU A 96 3.67 48.63 29.03
N ARG A 97 3.57 48.95 27.73
CA ARG A 97 4.72 48.89 26.82
C ARG A 97 5.89 49.73 27.29
N ARG A 98 5.64 50.95 27.78
CA ARG A 98 6.71 51.84 28.29
C ARG A 98 7.39 51.22 29.50
N VAL A 99 6.64 50.59 30.39
CA VAL A 99 7.18 49.93 31.58
C VAL A 99 7.94 48.64 31.23
N ILE A 100 7.29 47.72 30.50
CA ILE A 100 7.80 46.37 30.19
C ILE A 100 9.04 46.41 29.28
N MET A 101 9.12 47.41 28.38
CA MET A 101 10.24 47.52 27.43
C MET A 101 11.37 48.42 27.93
N ASP A 102 11.25 49.00 29.13
CA ASP A 102 12.30 49.85 29.71
C ASP A 102 13.54 49.01 30.09
N LYS A 103 14.73 49.54 29.80
CA LYS A 103 15.99 48.87 30.12
C LYS A 103 16.24 48.75 31.63
N SER A 104 15.66 49.64 32.44
CA SER A 104 15.71 49.57 33.91
C SER A 104 14.90 48.39 34.46
N ASN A 105 13.92 47.90 33.70
CA ASN A 105 12.98 46.86 34.12
C ASN A 105 13.27 45.48 33.49
N LYS A 106 14.52 45.22 33.07
CA LYS A 106 14.92 43.93 32.49
C LYS A 106 14.67 42.74 33.41
N PHE A 107 14.68 42.96 34.73
CA PHE A 107 14.41 41.92 35.73
C PHE A 107 13.02 41.30 35.57
N ILE A 108 12.02 42.05 35.07
CA ILE A 108 10.67 41.53 34.80
C ILE A 108 10.73 40.36 33.81
N TRP A 109 11.48 40.55 32.71
CA TRP A 109 11.67 39.49 31.73
C TRP A 109 12.55 38.36 32.25
N ALA A 110 13.60 38.67 33.03
CA ALA A 110 14.45 37.66 33.64
C ALA A 110 13.68 36.72 34.58
N ASN A 111 12.84 37.29 35.45
CA ASN A 111 12.00 36.54 36.37
C ASN A 111 10.94 35.72 35.63
N SER A 112 10.32 36.32 34.62
CA SER A 112 9.32 35.66 33.76
C SER A 112 9.89 34.43 33.03
N PHE A 113 11.11 34.53 32.48
CA PHE A 113 11.78 33.41 31.83
C PHE A 113 12.34 32.38 32.81
N ALA A 114 12.65 32.76 34.06
CA ALA A 114 13.15 31.84 35.08
C ALA A 114 12.08 30.85 35.59
N ALA A 115 10.79 31.18 35.40
CA ALA A 115 9.68 30.33 35.80
C ALA A 115 9.43 29.13 34.85
N ASP A 116 9.98 29.16 33.63
CA ASP A 116 9.77 28.14 32.59
C ASP A 116 11.10 27.46 32.24
N GLU A 117 11.39 26.34 32.89
CA GLU A 117 12.62 25.56 32.70
C GLU A 117 12.69 24.85 31.33
N GLU A 118 11.56 24.67 30.65
CA GLU A 118 11.51 23.98 29.36
C GLU A 118 11.94 24.87 28.19
N VAL A 119 11.86 26.20 28.35
CA VAL A 119 12.20 27.18 27.32
C VAL A 119 13.72 27.33 27.18
N PRO A 120 14.28 27.29 25.96
CA PRO A 120 15.70 27.54 25.76
C PRO A 120 16.08 28.94 26.28
N GLN A 121 17.16 28.98 27.06
CA GLN A 121 17.66 30.22 27.65
C GLN A 121 17.92 31.28 26.57
N CYS A 122 17.62 32.54 26.87
CA CYS A 122 17.84 33.65 25.95
C CYS A 122 19.33 33.79 25.59
N PRO A 123 19.72 33.75 24.30
CA PRO A 123 21.10 34.01 23.88
C PRO A 123 21.57 35.40 24.29
N LYS A 124 22.88 35.55 24.54
CA LYS A 124 23.50 36.85 24.87
C LYS A 124 23.42 37.87 23.73
N ASP A 125 23.31 37.41 22.49
CA ASP A 125 23.23 38.26 21.28
C ASP A 125 21.85 38.92 21.08
N ILE A 126 20.81 38.51 21.83
CA ILE A 126 19.43 39.00 21.66
C ILE A 126 18.83 39.44 22.98
N SER A 127 18.00 40.49 22.95
CA SER A 127 17.24 40.92 24.13
C SER A 127 16.10 39.94 24.45
N GLN A 128 15.78 39.75 25.73
CA GLN A 128 14.68 38.89 26.17
C GLN A 128 13.32 39.21 25.52
N PRO A 129 12.91 40.48 25.30
CA PRO A 129 11.69 40.78 24.57
C PRO A 129 11.73 40.31 23.10
N ALA A 130 12.89 40.44 22.45
CA ALA A 130 13.08 39.98 21.07
C ALA A 130 13.13 38.45 21.00
N TRP A 131 13.66 37.79 22.03
CA TRP A 131 13.61 36.34 22.21
C TRP A 131 12.17 35.83 22.37
N ALA A 132 11.37 36.46 23.24
CA ALA A 132 9.95 36.16 23.41
C ALA A 132 9.16 36.32 22.09
N GLN A 133 9.50 37.33 21.28
CA GLN A 133 8.91 37.51 19.96
C GLN A 133 9.27 36.35 19.01
N LEU A 134 10.48 35.81 19.07
CA LEU A 134 10.89 34.70 18.22
C LEU A 134 10.16 33.40 18.60
N LEU A 135 10.08 33.11 19.91
CA LEU A 135 9.42 31.94 20.48
C LEU A 135 7.91 31.92 20.21
N TYR A 136 7.20 33.02 20.52
CA TYR A 136 5.74 32.99 20.68
C TYR A 136 4.95 33.74 19.61
N SER A 137 5.59 34.59 18.81
CA SER A 137 4.87 35.48 17.89
C SER A 137 4.94 34.98 16.43
N PRO A 138 3.81 34.92 15.70
CA PRO A 138 3.75 34.39 14.33
C PRO A 138 4.13 35.42 13.24
N TYR A 139 4.58 36.61 13.64
CA TYR A 139 4.82 37.72 12.72
C TYR A 139 6.21 37.69 12.10
N CYS A 140 6.27 37.93 10.79
CA CYS A 140 7.53 38.19 10.07
C CYS A 140 8.25 39.41 10.66
N GLN A 141 9.55 39.31 10.92
CA GLN A 141 10.34 40.45 11.43
C GLN A 141 10.58 41.55 10.39
N HIS A 142 10.43 41.24 9.10
CA HIS A 142 10.63 42.21 8.01
C HIS A 142 9.32 42.93 7.64
N CYS A 143 8.27 42.18 7.29
CA CYS A 143 7.01 42.74 6.79
C CYS A 143 5.84 42.71 7.79
N TYR A 144 6.03 42.19 9.00
CA TYR A 144 5.01 42.07 10.06
C TYR A 144 3.75 41.27 9.71
N SER A 145 3.74 40.55 8.58
CA SER A 145 2.64 39.65 8.24
C SER A 145 2.61 38.43 9.17
N SER A 146 1.41 37.93 9.49
CA SER A 146 1.19 36.75 10.36
C SER A 146 1.44 35.40 9.67
N ARG A 147 2.09 35.39 8.50
CA ARG A 147 2.30 34.19 7.66
C ARG A 147 3.73 33.65 7.72
N ALA A 148 4.49 33.97 8.76
CA ALA A 148 5.86 33.48 8.93
C ALA A 148 5.88 32.22 9.81
N THR A 149 5.73 31.06 9.18
CA THR A 149 5.78 29.75 9.87
C THR A 149 7.19 29.42 10.33
N ASP A 150 8.20 29.78 9.54
CA ASP A 150 9.54 29.24 9.67
C ASP A 150 10.43 30.15 10.54
N VAL A 151 11.12 29.55 11.50
CA VAL A 151 12.14 30.20 12.34
C VAL A 151 13.51 29.70 11.93
N TYR A 152 14.40 30.63 11.67
CA TYR A 152 15.81 30.38 11.41
C TYR A 152 16.58 30.53 12.72
N TRP A 153 16.55 29.48 13.55
CA TRP A 153 17.06 29.50 14.94
C TRP A 153 18.53 29.90 15.04
N ALA A 154 19.41 29.35 14.18
CA ALA A 154 20.84 29.71 14.18
C ALA A 154 21.10 31.19 13.86
N SER A 155 20.14 31.87 13.22
CA SER A 155 20.21 33.29 12.89
C SER A 155 19.32 34.16 13.77
N TYR A 156 18.52 33.58 14.67
CA TYR A 156 17.50 34.27 15.48
C TYR A 156 16.49 35.09 14.66
N ARG A 157 16.13 34.61 13.46
CA ARG A 157 15.23 35.30 12.52
C ARG A 157 13.91 34.56 12.31
N ARG A 158 12.79 35.28 12.19
CA ARG A 158 11.51 34.74 11.69
C ARG A 158 11.09 35.53 10.45
N LEU A 159 11.02 34.86 9.31
CA LEU A 159 10.72 35.49 8.03
C LEU A 159 9.67 34.68 7.27
N CYS A 160 8.80 35.38 6.53
CA CYS A 160 7.93 34.71 5.58
C CYS A 160 8.71 34.36 4.31
N LYS A 161 8.20 33.37 3.56
CA LYS A 161 8.81 32.92 2.30
C LYS A 161 9.03 34.04 1.26
N LYS A 162 8.26 35.13 1.35
CA LYS A 162 8.40 36.29 0.44
C LYS A 162 9.58 37.19 0.81
N CYS A 163 9.85 37.40 2.09
CA CYS A 163 10.92 38.29 2.54
C CYS A 163 12.26 37.58 2.65
N LEU A 164 12.29 36.24 2.72
CA LEU A 164 13.56 35.50 2.82
C LEU A 164 14.53 35.84 1.67
N PRO A 165 14.13 35.84 0.38
CA PRO A 165 15.04 36.16 -0.72
C PRO A 165 15.57 37.60 -0.70
N GLU A 166 14.88 38.53 -0.03
CA GLU A 166 15.27 39.95 0.03
C GLU A 166 16.42 40.22 1.01
N VAL A 167 16.68 39.29 1.95
CA VAL A 167 17.61 39.50 3.08
C VAL A 167 18.71 38.45 3.13
N VAL A 168 18.91 37.71 2.04
CA VAL A 168 19.94 36.67 1.94
C VAL A 168 20.82 36.88 0.72
N THR A 169 22.12 36.65 0.88
CA THR A 169 23.13 36.74 -0.16
C THR A 169 23.61 35.33 -0.52
N SER A 170 23.75 35.03 -1.82
CA SER A 170 24.27 33.73 -2.26
C SER A 170 25.76 33.59 -1.92
N HIS A 171 26.24 32.35 -1.79
CA HIS A 171 27.67 32.10 -1.54
C HIS A 171 28.59 32.67 -2.62
N THR A 172 28.15 32.69 -3.88
CA THR A 172 28.94 33.27 -4.99
C THR A 172 29.11 34.77 -4.78
N LYS A 173 28.02 35.49 -4.51
CA LYS A 173 28.06 36.94 -4.26
C LYS A 173 28.84 37.27 -2.98
N ALA A 174 28.69 36.45 -1.93
CA ALA A 174 29.47 36.61 -0.70
C ALA A 174 30.99 36.49 -0.92
N MET A 175 31.41 35.62 -1.84
CA MET A 175 32.83 35.51 -2.22
C MET A 175 33.29 36.70 -3.06
N GLU A 176 32.45 37.20 -3.98
CA GLU A 176 32.73 38.42 -4.73
C GLU A 176 32.89 39.62 -3.79
N ASP A 177 31.99 39.80 -2.83
CA ASP A 177 32.04 40.89 -1.84
C ASP A 177 33.34 40.82 -1.01
N ALA A 178 33.77 39.62 -0.60
CA ALA A 178 35.04 39.43 0.10
C ALA A 178 36.27 39.78 -0.76
N VAL A 179 36.19 39.55 -2.08
CA VAL A 179 37.25 39.94 -3.03
C VAL A 179 37.30 41.46 -3.17
N GLU A 180 36.15 42.12 -3.32
CA GLU A 180 36.03 43.56 -3.49
C GLU A 180 36.65 44.34 -2.31
N ILE A 181 36.49 43.84 -1.08
CA ILE A 181 37.05 44.47 0.12
C ILE A 181 38.49 44.05 0.44
N GLY A 182 39.14 43.28 -0.44
CA GLY A 182 40.58 42.95 -0.31
C GLY A 182 40.92 41.76 0.59
N LEU A 183 39.95 40.93 0.99
CA LEU A 183 40.20 39.73 1.82
C LEU A 183 40.62 38.49 1.02
N ARG A 184 40.65 38.57 -0.32
CA ARG A 184 40.96 37.43 -1.21
C ARG A 184 42.28 36.74 -0.86
N SER A 185 43.37 37.49 -0.73
CA SER A 185 44.69 36.93 -0.45
C SER A 185 44.73 36.25 0.91
N ALA A 186 44.17 36.91 1.93
CA ALA A 186 44.11 36.38 3.29
C ALA A 186 43.28 35.08 3.38
N PHE A 187 42.14 35.01 2.70
CA PHE A 187 41.34 33.79 2.64
C PHE A 187 42.03 32.67 1.85
N ASN A 188 42.73 32.98 0.76
CA ASN A 188 43.47 31.99 -0.02
C ASN A 188 44.66 31.41 0.75
N GLU A 189 45.42 32.25 1.47
CA GLU A 189 46.57 31.82 2.28
C GLU A 189 46.21 30.75 3.32
N VAL A 190 44.98 30.80 3.84
CA VAL A 190 44.48 29.88 4.86
C VAL A 190 43.53 28.82 4.31
N GLY A 191 43.36 28.76 2.98
CA GLY A 191 42.46 27.81 2.32
C GLY A 191 40.98 27.98 2.70
N PHE A 192 40.53 29.20 3.01
CA PHE A 192 39.14 29.48 3.33
C PHE A 192 38.28 29.51 2.05
N THR A 193 37.47 28.47 1.89
CA THR A 193 36.64 28.26 0.68
C THR A 193 35.14 28.38 0.94
N SER A 194 34.71 28.54 2.20
CA SER A 194 33.28 28.63 2.52
C SER A 194 32.94 29.31 3.84
N PHE A 195 31.96 30.22 3.77
CA PHE A 195 31.35 30.87 4.93
C PHE A 195 30.53 29.94 5.83
N SER A 196 30.19 28.74 5.37
CA SER A 196 29.43 27.75 6.16
C SER A 196 30.12 27.30 7.45
N LYS A 197 31.44 27.54 7.58
CA LYS A 197 32.21 27.25 8.80
C LYS A 197 32.14 28.35 9.87
N VAL A 198 31.67 29.54 9.50
CA VAL A 198 31.72 30.75 10.35
C VAL A 198 30.37 31.48 10.42
N LEU A 199 29.43 31.16 9.53
CA LEU A 199 28.10 31.77 9.46
C LEU A 199 27.01 30.72 9.27
N PRO A 200 25.80 30.94 9.82
CA PRO A 200 24.64 30.10 9.54
C PRO A 200 24.28 30.14 8.06
N GLY A 201 24.46 29.02 7.38
CA GLY A 201 24.09 28.83 5.98
C GLY A 201 22.65 28.31 5.84
N LEU A 202 21.93 28.87 4.88
CA LEU A 202 20.64 28.38 4.40
C LEU A 202 20.85 27.61 3.10
N LYS A 203 20.19 26.47 2.94
CA LYS A 203 20.13 25.75 1.67
C LYS A 203 18.80 26.03 1.00
N LEU A 204 18.83 26.80 -0.09
CA LEU A 204 17.64 27.07 -0.90
C LEU A 204 17.77 26.34 -2.25
N ARG A 205 16.67 25.77 -2.73
CA ARG A 205 16.61 25.11 -4.03
C ARG A 205 16.47 26.15 -5.13
N ALA A 206 17.38 26.13 -6.09
CA ALA A 206 17.29 26.86 -7.35
C ALA A 206 17.33 25.83 -8.49
N GLY A 207 16.16 25.41 -8.98
CA GLY A 207 16.05 24.30 -9.92
C GLY A 207 16.49 22.96 -9.32
N LYS A 208 17.35 22.22 -10.03
CA LYS A 208 17.88 20.90 -9.58
C LYS A 208 19.03 21.00 -8.56
N GLN A 209 19.53 22.19 -8.25
CA GLN A 209 20.69 22.38 -7.37
C GLN A 209 20.32 23.08 -6.05
N ALA A 210 20.95 22.65 -4.97
CA ALA A 210 20.85 23.30 -3.66
C ALA A 210 22.00 24.30 -3.49
N LEU A 211 21.68 25.60 -3.50
CA LEU A 211 22.66 26.66 -3.33
C LEU A 211 22.69 27.12 -1.86
N SER A 212 23.87 27.59 -1.43
CA SER A 212 24.07 28.11 -0.06
C SER A 212 23.86 29.61 -0.04
N TYR A 213 23.09 30.08 0.94
CA TYR A 213 22.78 31.49 1.18
C TYR A 213 23.11 31.86 2.62
N TYR A 214 23.43 33.12 2.85
CA TYR A 214 23.73 33.67 4.17
C TYR A 214 22.88 34.91 4.38
N PHE A 215 22.47 35.18 5.61
CA PHE A 215 21.79 36.44 5.91
C PHE A 215 22.74 37.61 5.63
N THR A 216 22.27 38.56 4.83
CA THR A 216 23.09 39.64 4.27
C THR A 216 23.72 40.49 5.36
N ASP A 217 22.98 40.82 6.41
CA ASP A 217 23.46 41.56 7.58
C ASP A 217 24.57 40.82 8.35
N HIS A 218 24.39 39.52 8.63
CA HIS A 218 25.42 38.72 9.30
C HIS A 218 26.69 38.57 8.44
N LEU A 219 26.53 38.50 7.12
CA LEU A 219 27.65 38.46 6.19
C LEU A 219 28.42 39.78 6.21
N HIS A 220 27.74 40.92 6.13
CA HIS A 220 28.39 42.23 6.20
C HIS A 220 29.09 42.45 7.55
N GLU A 221 28.45 42.14 8.68
CA GLU A 221 29.08 42.22 10.01
C GLU A 221 30.38 41.38 10.07
N PHE A 222 30.35 40.17 9.50
CA PHE A 222 31.53 39.31 9.45
C PHE A 222 32.64 39.89 8.57
N LEU A 223 32.30 40.37 7.37
CA LEU A 223 33.26 40.90 6.41
C LEU A 223 33.92 42.19 6.91
N GLU A 224 33.16 43.09 7.52
CA GLU A 224 33.67 44.31 8.15
C GLU A 224 34.65 43.98 9.28
N ALA A 225 34.24 43.09 10.20
CA ALA A 225 35.10 42.67 11.31
C ALA A 225 36.37 41.93 10.84
N ALA A 226 36.26 41.15 9.76
CA ALA A 226 37.41 40.46 9.17
C ALA A 226 38.41 41.45 8.56
N LEU A 227 37.91 42.50 7.89
CA LEU A 227 38.74 43.55 7.31
C LEU A 227 39.43 44.38 8.40
N GLU A 228 38.71 44.78 9.44
CA GLU A 228 39.28 45.49 10.59
C GLU A 228 40.37 44.67 11.28
N TRP A 229 40.13 43.37 11.50
CA TRP A 229 41.12 42.45 12.07
C TRP A 229 42.36 42.35 11.19
N TYR A 230 42.17 42.15 9.88
CA TYR A 230 43.25 42.00 8.92
C TYR A 230 44.11 43.27 8.76
N ASN A 231 43.52 44.45 8.93
CA ASN A 231 44.24 45.72 8.91
C ASN A 231 44.97 46.02 10.23
N SER A 232 44.49 45.50 11.36
CA SER A 232 45.02 45.80 12.69
C SER A 232 46.06 44.79 13.20
N HIS A 233 45.97 43.53 12.76
CA HIS A 233 46.90 42.48 13.11
C HIS A 233 47.73 42.13 11.87
N SER A 234 49.06 41.98 12.01
CA SER A 234 49.97 41.59 10.92
C SER A 234 49.30 40.55 10.01
N ARG A 235 49.42 40.72 8.68
CA ARG A 235 48.66 40.03 7.61
C ARG A 235 48.62 38.49 7.66
N THR A 236 49.30 37.87 8.63
CA THR A 236 49.44 36.43 8.83
C THR A 236 48.45 35.81 9.83
N ASP A 237 47.62 36.60 10.55
CA ASP A 237 46.85 36.09 11.71
C ASP A 237 45.30 36.03 11.53
N ILE A 238 44.83 35.90 10.28
CA ILE A 238 43.38 35.76 10.01
C ILE A 238 42.82 34.40 10.47
N THR A 239 43.67 33.40 10.67
CA THR A 239 43.27 32.07 11.16
C THR A 239 42.67 32.13 12.56
N LEU A 240 43.23 32.92 13.48
CA LEU A 240 42.69 33.10 14.83
C LEU A 240 41.33 33.80 14.80
N PHE A 241 41.15 34.79 13.92
CA PHE A 241 39.85 35.43 13.71
C PHE A 241 38.79 34.42 13.24
N LEU A 242 39.10 33.65 12.20
CA LEU A 242 38.20 32.63 11.67
C LEU A 242 37.85 31.56 12.71
N LYS A 243 38.83 31.15 13.55
CA LYS A 243 38.60 30.22 14.65
C LYS A 243 37.65 30.80 15.70
N LYS A 244 37.86 32.04 16.14
CA LYS A 244 37.00 32.74 17.11
C LYS A 244 35.56 32.87 16.59
N TYR A 245 35.39 33.25 15.33
CA TYR A 245 34.06 33.33 14.71
C TYR A 245 33.42 31.96 14.51
N GLY A 246 34.22 30.93 14.16
CA GLY A 246 33.77 29.54 14.09
C GLY A 246 33.27 29.01 15.44
N GLU A 247 33.93 29.36 16.54
CA GLU A 247 33.50 29.01 17.90
C GLU A 247 32.19 29.72 18.28
N ARG A 248 32.06 31.02 17.97
CA ARG A 248 30.79 31.77 18.14
C ARG A 248 29.67 31.12 17.34
N PHE A 249 29.93 30.76 16.09
CA PHE A 249 28.97 30.08 15.23
C PHE A 249 28.57 28.71 15.79
N LYS A 250 29.54 27.90 16.24
CA LYS A 250 29.28 26.59 16.87
C LYS A 250 28.36 26.73 18.09
N SER A 251 28.57 27.73 18.93
CA SER A 251 27.68 28.00 20.07
C SER A 251 26.25 28.37 19.63
N ARG A 252 26.08 29.17 18.57
CA ARG A 252 24.76 29.48 18.00
C ARG A 252 24.06 28.26 17.42
N VAL A 253 24.80 27.35 16.77
CA VAL A 253 24.24 26.09 16.25
C VAL A 253 23.78 25.18 17.39
N GLN A 254 24.59 24.99 18.42
CA GLN A 254 24.22 24.21 19.61
C GLN A 254 22.98 24.78 20.31
N HIS A 255 22.89 26.10 20.43
CA HIS A 255 21.69 26.75 20.97
C HIS A 255 20.47 26.54 20.06
N ALA A 256 20.65 26.66 18.74
CA ALA A 256 19.58 26.41 17.78
C ALA A 256 19.03 24.98 17.85
N GLU A 257 19.88 23.97 18.11
CA GLU A 257 19.45 22.59 18.33
C GLU A 257 18.51 22.47 19.53
N LEU A 258 18.81 23.15 20.65
CA LEU A 258 17.91 23.22 21.81
C LEU A 258 16.57 23.87 21.43
N CYS A 259 16.60 24.91 20.60
CA CYS A 259 15.39 25.59 20.14
C CYS A 259 14.52 24.70 19.24
N PHE A 260 15.14 23.94 18.33
CA PHE A 260 14.44 22.95 17.51
C PHE A 260 13.83 21.84 18.38
N ALA A 261 14.56 21.36 19.39
CA ALA A 261 14.05 20.35 20.32
C ALA A 261 12.84 20.86 21.10
N TRP A 262 12.90 22.10 21.60
CA TRP A 262 11.78 22.76 22.26
C TRP A 262 10.59 22.96 21.32
N GLU A 263 10.79 23.48 20.11
CA GLU A 263 9.72 23.68 19.13
C GLU A 263 9.01 22.35 18.79
N ARG A 264 9.80 21.27 18.66
CA ARG A 264 9.27 19.92 18.44
C ARG A 264 8.48 19.43 19.65
N SER A 265 8.99 19.61 20.87
CA SER A 265 8.28 19.25 22.10
C SER A 265 6.93 19.96 22.18
N GLN A 266 6.91 21.27 21.96
CA GLN A 266 5.69 22.09 21.96
C GLN A 266 4.68 21.65 20.89
N ARG A 267 5.15 21.22 19.72
CA ARG A 267 4.29 20.67 18.67
C ARG A 267 3.68 19.33 19.07
N ASN A 268 4.49 18.45 19.66
CA ASN A 268 4.05 17.15 20.16
C ASN A 268 3.02 17.30 21.27
N HIS A 269 3.28 18.17 22.26
CA HIS A 269 2.35 18.42 23.36
C HIS A 269 0.97 18.88 22.85
N ARG A 270 0.94 19.86 21.92
CA ARG A 270 -0.31 20.30 21.29
C ARG A 270 -1.00 19.21 20.47
N GLN A 271 -0.26 18.24 19.95
CA GLN A 271 -0.82 17.09 19.25
C GLN A 271 -1.40 16.07 20.24
N GLU A 272 -0.68 15.80 21.33
CA GLU A 272 -1.14 14.93 22.42
C GLU A 272 -2.42 15.48 23.07
N GLU A 273 -2.48 16.78 23.40
CA GLU A 273 -3.70 17.43 23.91
C GLU A 273 -4.89 17.22 22.97
N LYS A 274 -4.67 17.43 21.66
CA LYS A 274 -5.66 17.21 20.61
C LYS A 274 -6.11 15.75 20.52
N GLU A 275 -5.19 14.80 20.69
CA GLU A 275 -5.46 13.37 20.66
C GLU A 275 -6.20 12.91 21.92
N GLU A 276 -5.87 13.46 23.09
CA GLU A 276 -6.59 13.23 24.34
C GLU A 276 -8.03 13.73 24.24
N GLU A 277 -8.25 14.93 23.71
CA GLU A 277 -9.60 15.47 23.48
C GLU A 277 -10.40 14.61 22.50
N ARG A 278 -9.77 14.12 21.42
CA ARG A 278 -10.40 13.16 20.49
C ARG A 278 -10.75 11.84 21.18
N THR A 279 -9.87 11.35 22.05
CA THR A 279 -10.08 10.10 22.80
C THR A 279 -11.26 10.24 23.75
N LYS A 280 -11.31 11.32 24.55
CA LYS A 280 -12.44 11.64 25.43
C LYS A 280 -13.76 11.75 24.65
N ARG A 281 -13.73 12.41 23.49
CA ARG A 281 -14.88 12.51 22.58
C ARG A 281 -15.35 11.14 22.09
N TYR A 282 -14.43 10.25 21.76
CA TYR A 282 -14.74 8.89 21.31
C TYR A 282 -15.33 8.03 22.43
N GLU A 283 -14.77 8.10 23.63
CA GLU A 283 -15.30 7.40 24.82
C GLU A 283 -16.74 7.84 25.13
N GLU A 284 -17.02 9.14 25.05
CA GLU A 284 -18.36 9.69 25.21
C GLU A 284 -19.34 9.18 24.14
N VAL A 285 -18.91 9.11 22.88
CA VAL A 285 -19.73 8.56 21.79
C VAL A 285 -20.01 7.07 22.01
N ILE A 286 -19.03 6.27 22.44
CA ILE A 286 -19.25 4.87 22.82
C ILE A 286 -20.26 4.77 23.95
N ALA A 287 -20.10 5.57 25.01
CA ALA A 287 -20.99 5.52 26.17
C ALA A 287 -22.44 5.81 25.76
N ARG A 288 -22.65 6.83 24.91
CA ARG A 288 -23.97 7.17 24.36
C ARG A 288 -24.54 6.10 23.42
N LEU A 289 -23.71 5.49 22.58
CA LEU A 289 -24.14 4.34 21.75
C LEU A 289 -24.49 3.12 22.61
N GLY A 290 -23.75 2.89 23.68
CA GLY A 290 -24.03 1.84 24.65
C GLY A 290 -25.36 2.05 25.36
N ALA A 291 -25.66 3.29 25.77
CA ALA A 291 -26.97 3.67 26.32
C ALA A 291 -28.13 3.47 25.32
N LEU A 292 -27.85 3.47 24.02
CA LEU A 292 -28.81 3.18 22.95
C LEU A 292 -28.88 1.69 22.58
N GLY A 293 -28.21 0.80 23.33
CA GLY A 293 -28.26 -0.65 23.15
C GLY A 293 -27.23 -1.22 22.16
N TRP A 294 -26.27 -0.43 21.69
CA TRP A 294 -25.26 -0.91 20.72
C TRP A 294 -24.02 -1.54 21.37
N SER A 295 -23.95 -1.63 22.70
CA SER A 295 -22.78 -2.12 23.45
C SER A 295 -22.20 -3.44 22.95
N ASP A 296 -23.05 -4.41 22.63
CA ASP A 296 -22.58 -5.74 22.20
C ASP A 296 -22.07 -5.75 20.76
N GLU A 297 -22.67 -4.95 19.88
CA GLU A 297 -22.20 -4.79 18.49
C GLU A 297 -20.81 -4.13 18.47
N LEU A 298 -20.60 -3.12 19.32
CA LEU A 298 -19.32 -2.40 19.42
C LEU A 298 -18.18 -3.30 19.94
N LYS A 299 -18.49 -4.35 20.72
CA LYS A 299 -17.52 -5.34 21.21
C LYS A 299 -17.13 -6.37 20.14
N LYS A 300 -18.07 -6.73 19.25
CA LYS A 300 -17.90 -7.80 18.25
C LYS A 300 -17.05 -7.38 17.06
N HIS A 301 -17.02 -6.10 16.73
CA HIS A 301 -16.29 -5.59 15.57
C HIS A 301 -15.18 -4.64 16.04
N LYS A 302 -13.92 -4.85 15.61
CA LYS A 302 -12.82 -3.94 15.94
C LYS A 302 -12.63 -2.85 14.88
N ASP A 303 -13.04 -3.12 13.65
CA ASP A 303 -12.68 -2.30 12.48
C ASP A 303 -13.61 -1.08 12.28
N TRP A 304 -14.67 -0.95 13.08
CA TRP A 304 -15.50 0.26 13.04
C TRP A 304 -14.76 1.47 13.66
N TYR A 305 -13.70 1.23 14.44
CA TYR A 305 -12.87 2.28 15.04
C TYR A 305 -12.24 3.18 13.99
N GLU A 306 -11.64 2.60 12.95
CA GLU A 306 -11.01 3.38 11.88
C GLU A 306 -12.07 4.10 11.03
N GLY A 307 -13.20 3.45 10.78
CA GLY A 307 -14.30 4.04 10.02
C GLY A 307 -14.99 5.21 10.72
N ILE A 308 -15.14 5.17 12.05
CA ILE A 308 -15.81 6.24 12.78
C ILE A 308 -14.93 7.49 12.96
N GLN A 309 -13.60 7.33 12.98
CA GLN A 309 -12.65 8.45 13.02
C GLN A 309 -12.80 9.36 11.79
N GLY A 310 -13.15 8.80 10.63
CA GLY A 310 -13.38 9.54 9.41
C GLY A 310 -14.69 10.33 9.37
N LEU A 311 -15.61 10.14 10.33
CA LEU A 311 -16.88 10.85 10.32
C LEU A 311 -16.66 12.33 10.67
N PRO A 312 -17.25 13.29 9.91
CA PRO A 312 -17.11 14.73 10.19
C PRO A 312 -17.39 15.15 11.65
N PRO A 313 -18.36 14.55 12.37
CA PRO A 313 -18.59 14.83 13.79
C PRO A 313 -17.43 14.45 14.72
N MET A 314 -16.53 13.56 14.30
CA MET A 314 -15.37 13.11 15.09
C MET A 314 -14.11 13.94 14.82
N ASN A 315 -14.10 14.79 13.81
CA ASN A 315 -12.99 15.68 13.46
C ASN A 315 -12.94 16.98 14.30
N SER A 316 -13.86 17.17 15.24
CA SER A 316 -13.90 18.35 16.12
C SER A 316 -13.26 18.08 17.48
N PHE A 317 -12.49 19.04 17.97
CA PHE A 317 -11.86 19.05 19.30
C PHE A 317 -12.80 19.55 20.41
N LYS A 318 -13.99 20.04 20.08
CA LYS A 318 -14.95 20.53 21.09
C LYS A 318 -15.61 19.35 21.83
N PRO A 319 -16.09 19.53 23.07
CA PRO A 319 -16.87 18.51 23.77
C PRO A 319 -18.13 18.07 23.01
N VAL A 320 -18.58 16.82 23.20
CA VAL A 320 -19.85 16.34 22.67
C VAL A 320 -20.97 16.83 23.59
N THR A 321 -21.49 18.02 23.30
CA THR A 321 -22.71 18.50 23.98
C THR A 321 -23.94 17.80 23.41
N ASP A 322 -25.05 17.80 24.15
CA ASP A 322 -26.29 17.16 23.68
C ASP A 322 -26.79 17.72 22.36
N LYS A 323 -26.59 19.02 22.13
CA LYS A 323 -26.90 19.67 20.85
C LYS A 323 -26.08 19.07 19.70
N VAL A 324 -24.77 18.87 19.91
CA VAL A 324 -23.88 18.28 18.92
C VAL A 324 -24.23 16.81 18.68
N TRP A 325 -24.47 16.06 19.76
CA TRP A 325 -24.92 14.68 19.70
C TRP A 325 -26.20 14.53 18.89
N ASN A 326 -27.24 15.31 19.18
CA ASN A 326 -28.51 15.22 18.45
C ASN A 326 -28.36 15.59 16.96
N THR A 327 -27.35 16.38 16.59
CA THR A 327 -27.07 16.70 15.18
C THR A 327 -26.36 15.56 14.44
N CYS A 328 -25.52 14.78 15.13
CA CYS A 328 -24.73 13.71 14.50
C CYS A 328 -25.23 12.28 14.77
N LYS A 329 -26.09 12.08 15.76
CA LYS A 329 -26.57 10.78 16.25
C LYS A 329 -27.06 9.90 15.12
N ASP A 330 -27.91 10.41 14.24
CA ASP A 330 -28.52 9.60 13.17
C ASP A 330 -27.48 9.10 12.16
N ARG A 331 -26.50 9.94 11.80
CA ARG A 331 -25.38 9.54 10.92
C ARG A 331 -24.52 8.46 11.56
N ILE A 332 -24.25 8.59 12.86
CA ILE A 332 -23.47 7.58 13.61
C ILE A 332 -24.26 6.27 13.70
N ILE A 333 -25.57 6.31 13.96
CA ILE A 333 -26.43 5.12 14.02
C ILE A 333 -26.51 4.45 12.64
N GLN A 334 -26.67 5.21 11.56
CA GLN A 334 -26.65 4.67 10.19
C GLN A 334 -25.32 3.97 9.90
N PHE A 335 -24.20 4.57 10.29
CA PHE A 335 -22.90 3.94 10.16
C PHE A 335 -22.80 2.64 10.95
N VAL A 336 -23.19 2.63 12.24
CA VAL A 336 -23.15 1.41 13.08
C VAL A 336 -24.06 0.31 12.52
N LYS A 337 -25.25 0.66 12.01
CA LYS A 337 -26.14 -0.28 11.31
C LYS A 337 -25.48 -0.91 10.09
N GLY A 338 -24.85 -0.09 9.23
CA GLY A 338 -24.13 -0.59 8.06
C GLY A 338 -22.93 -1.48 8.42
N GLN A 339 -22.23 -1.18 9.52
CA GLN A 339 -21.15 -2.05 10.03
C GLN A 339 -21.68 -3.40 10.54
N ARG A 340 -22.79 -3.39 11.27
CA ARG A 340 -23.46 -4.62 11.72
C ARG A 340 -23.87 -5.51 10.54
N GLU A 341 -24.41 -4.91 9.49
CA GLU A 341 -24.84 -5.62 8.28
C GLU A 341 -23.64 -6.24 7.55
N LYS A 342 -22.55 -5.49 7.38
CA LYS A 342 -21.28 -6.00 6.84
C LYS A 342 -20.73 -7.17 7.66
N ARG A 343 -20.76 -7.07 9.00
CA ARG A 343 -20.32 -8.15 9.90
C ARG A 343 -21.17 -9.40 9.71
N ILE A 344 -22.50 -9.28 9.78
CA ILE A 344 -23.42 -10.42 9.60
C ILE A 344 -23.19 -11.08 8.24
N HIS A 345 -23.00 -10.28 7.19
CA HIS A 345 -22.68 -10.81 5.87
C HIS A 345 -21.33 -11.54 5.84
N ALA A 346 -20.28 -10.97 6.44
CA ALA A 346 -18.97 -11.61 6.52
C ALA A 346 -19.00 -12.93 7.31
N GLU A 347 -19.74 -12.97 8.42
CA GLU A 347 -19.96 -14.18 9.22
C GLU A 347 -20.71 -15.25 8.42
N ARG A 348 -21.76 -14.86 7.69
CA ARG A 348 -22.51 -15.77 6.81
C ARG A 348 -21.62 -16.33 5.70
N THR A 349 -20.89 -15.47 4.98
CA THR A 349 -19.98 -15.89 3.91
C THR A 349 -18.87 -16.79 4.44
N LYS A 350 -18.33 -16.51 5.63
CA LYS A 350 -17.34 -17.39 6.29
C LYS A 350 -17.92 -18.76 6.61
N THR A 351 -19.16 -18.81 7.10
CA THR A 351 -19.85 -20.08 7.42
C THR A 351 -20.07 -20.89 6.14
N MET A 352 -20.61 -20.27 5.09
CA MET A 352 -20.81 -20.93 3.79
C MET A 352 -19.49 -21.46 3.20
N LYS A 353 -18.40 -20.67 3.28
CA LYS A 353 -17.05 -21.13 2.87
C LYS A 353 -16.62 -22.34 3.68
N THR A 354 -16.76 -22.30 5.00
CA THR A 354 -16.35 -23.41 5.88
C THR A 354 -17.09 -24.69 5.50
N ARG A 355 -18.41 -24.61 5.34
CA ARG A 355 -19.26 -25.72 4.91
C ARG A 355 -18.86 -26.29 3.56
N TYR A 356 -18.64 -25.43 2.56
CA TYR A 356 -18.13 -25.87 1.25
C TYR A 356 -16.81 -26.65 1.37
N HIS A 357 -15.87 -26.19 2.20
CA HIS A 357 -14.59 -26.88 2.40
C HIS A 357 -14.75 -28.23 3.12
N GLU A 358 -15.79 -28.41 3.93
CA GLU A 358 -16.09 -29.72 4.53
C GLU A 358 -16.57 -30.72 3.48
N ILE A 359 -17.43 -30.28 2.55
CA ILE A 359 -17.82 -31.08 1.39
C ILE A 359 -16.60 -31.39 0.51
N GLU A 360 -15.81 -30.36 0.21
CA GLU A 360 -14.61 -30.49 -0.63
C GLU A 360 -13.65 -31.55 -0.10
N LYS A 361 -13.43 -31.63 1.22
CA LYS A 361 -12.61 -32.68 1.83
C LYS A 361 -13.11 -34.09 1.49
N ILE A 362 -14.42 -34.32 1.54
CA ILE A 362 -15.03 -35.61 1.21
C ILE A 362 -14.91 -35.90 -0.29
N VAL A 363 -15.21 -34.91 -1.14
CA VAL A 363 -15.11 -35.04 -2.59
C VAL A 363 -13.67 -35.31 -3.01
N THR A 364 -12.69 -34.57 -2.48
CA THR A 364 -11.26 -34.79 -2.74
C THR A 364 -10.79 -36.17 -2.29
N ALA A 365 -11.32 -36.70 -1.18
CA ALA A 365 -11.02 -38.08 -0.78
C ALA A 365 -11.52 -39.10 -1.81
N TYR A 366 -12.73 -38.90 -2.36
CA TYR A 366 -13.27 -39.73 -3.44
C TYR A 366 -12.49 -39.58 -4.76
N GLN A 367 -12.12 -38.36 -5.15
CA GLN A 367 -11.31 -38.12 -6.36
C GLN A 367 -9.99 -38.89 -6.33
N ARG A 368 -9.41 -39.10 -5.14
CA ARG A 368 -8.15 -39.84 -4.97
C ARG A 368 -8.28 -41.35 -5.08
N THR A 369 -9.50 -41.89 -5.08
CA THR A 369 -9.72 -43.31 -5.41
C THR A 369 -9.65 -43.57 -6.92
N HIS A 370 -9.65 -42.52 -7.74
CA HIS A 370 -9.59 -42.59 -9.20
C HIS A 370 -8.19 -42.27 -9.69
N HIS A 371 -7.85 -42.78 -10.87
CA HIS A 371 -6.57 -42.44 -11.48
C HIS A 371 -6.57 -40.97 -11.97
N PRO A 372 -5.48 -40.21 -11.84
CA PRO A 372 -5.40 -38.83 -12.33
C PRO A 372 -5.57 -38.65 -13.84
N HIS A 373 -5.75 -39.71 -14.63
CA HIS A 373 -6.11 -39.64 -16.05
C HIS A 373 -7.60 -39.86 -16.32
N GLU A 374 -8.32 -40.40 -15.36
CA GLU A 374 -9.76 -40.62 -15.42
C GLU A 374 -10.53 -39.34 -15.13
N PHE A 375 -11.82 -39.40 -15.43
CA PHE A 375 -12.77 -38.37 -15.02
C PHE A 375 -13.11 -38.53 -13.54
N PHE A 376 -13.21 -37.40 -12.85
CA PHE A 376 -13.77 -37.34 -11.50
C PHE A 376 -14.59 -36.06 -11.33
N VAL A 377 -15.63 -36.17 -10.51
CA VAL A 377 -16.59 -35.11 -10.20
C VAL A 377 -15.92 -34.02 -9.36
N SER A 378 -16.23 -32.75 -9.63
CA SER A 378 -15.73 -31.64 -8.81
C SER A 378 -16.65 -31.38 -7.62
N THR A 379 -16.18 -30.62 -6.62
CA THR A 379 -17.04 -30.21 -5.49
C THR A 379 -18.26 -29.42 -5.97
N LEU A 380 -18.11 -28.61 -7.02
CA LEU A 380 -19.23 -27.85 -7.59
C LEU A 380 -20.29 -28.74 -8.25
N ASP A 381 -19.87 -29.83 -8.89
CA ASP A 381 -20.82 -30.80 -9.47
C ASP A 381 -21.66 -31.46 -8.36
N VAL A 382 -21.05 -31.74 -7.21
CA VAL A 382 -21.79 -32.24 -6.03
C VAL A 382 -22.72 -31.15 -5.48
N CYS A 383 -22.29 -29.89 -5.46
CA CYS A 383 -23.14 -28.77 -5.06
C CYS A 383 -24.36 -28.54 -5.99
N GLU A 384 -24.27 -28.91 -7.27
CA GLU A 384 -25.42 -28.87 -8.20
C GLU A 384 -26.49 -29.93 -7.88
N SER A 385 -26.17 -30.92 -7.04
CA SER A 385 -27.13 -31.94 -6.64
C SER A 385 -28.19 -31.35 -5.68
N PRO A 386 -29.48 -31.73 -5.82
CA PRO A 386 -30.56 -31.13 -5.04
C PRO A 386 -30.33 -31.19 -3.52
N GLY A 387 -30.52 -30.05 -2.83
CA GLY A 387 -30.41 -29.95 -1.38
C GLY A 387 -29.01 -29.61 -0.86
N VAL A 388 -27.96 -29.76 -1.68
CA VAL A 388 -26.58 -29.51 -1.23
C VAL A 388 -26.33 -28.03 -1.06
N CYS A 389 -26.57 -27.22 -2.09
CA CYS A 389 -26.40 -25.76 -2.00
C CYS A 389 -27.34 -25.11 -0.98
N GLU A 390 -28.57 -25.60 -0.89
CA GLU A 390 -29.55 -25.17 0.11
C GLU A 390 -28.97 -25.35 1.52
N SER A 391 -28.38 -26.50 1.82
CA SER A 391 -27.76 -26.77 3.13
C SER A 391 -26.54 -25.89 3.43
N ILE A 392 -25.79 -25.46 2.40
CA ILE A 392 -24.63 -24.55 2.57
C ILE A 392 -25.10 -23.15 2.94
N VAL A 393 -26.20 -22.69 2.34
CA VAL A 393 -26.74 -21.33 2.46
C VAL A 393 -27.67 -21.18 3.67
N ASP A 394 -28.24 -22.29 4.15
CA ASP A 394 -29.16 -22.37 5.29
C ASP A 394 -28.48 -21.91 6.60
N PRO A 395 -29.15 -21.16 7.48
CA PRO A 395 -28.56 -20.74 8.75
C PRO A 395 -28.37 -21.87 9.77
N SER A 396 -29.08 -23.00 9.66
CA SER A 396 -29.02 -24.13 10.59
C SER A 396 -27.81 -25.01 10.35
N ASP A 397 -27.06 -25.32 11.41
CA ASP A 397 -25.96 -26.28 11.35
C ASP A 397 -26.48 -27.72 11.25
N GLU A 398 -27.67 -28.02 11.79
CA GLU A 398 -28.28 -29.36 11.77
C GLU A 398 -28.60 -29.78 10.33
N VAL A 399 -29.22 -28.89 9.54
CA VAL A 399 -29.53 -29.12 8.11
C VAL A 399 -28.26 -29.43 7.32
N PHE A 400 -27.17 -28.73 7.62
CA PHE A 400 -25.89 -28.97 6.96
C PHE A 400 -25.29 -30.32 7.37
N GLN A 401 -25.34 -30.71 8.65
CA GLN A 401 -24.82 -32.01 9.10
C GLN A 401 -25.60 -33.19 8.50
N GLU A 402 -26.93 -33.08 8.37
CA GLU A 402 -27.75 -34.09 7.68
C GLU A 402 -27.42 -34.21 6.19
N CYS A 403 -27.13 -33.09 5.53
CA CYS A 403 -26.61 -33.11 4.16
C CYS A 403 -25.24 -33.79 4.12
N LEU A 404 -24.31 -33.36 4.96
CA LEU A 404 -22.93 -33.86 5.01
C LEU A 404 -22.87 -35.38 5.22
N ALA A 405 -23.76 -35.94 6.04
CA ALA A 405 -23.87 -37.38 6.28
C ALA A 405 -24.20 -38.17 5.00
N ARG A 406 -24.98 -37.60 4.07
CA ARG A 406 -25.42 -38.24 2.82
C ARG A 406 -24.47 -38.00 1.64
N ILE A 407 -23.54 -37.06 1.76
CA ILE A 407 -22.66 -36.67 0.64
C ILE A 407 -21.82 -37.84 0.12
N ARG A 408 -21.38 -38.75 1.00
CA ARG A 408 -20.60 -39.93 0.54
C ARG A 408 -21.40 -40.84 -0.40
N ASP A 409 -22.69 -41.00 -0.15
CA ASP A 409 -23.56 -41.84 -0.98
C ASP A 409 -24.00 -41.10 -2.25
N LEU A 410 -24.05 -39.77 -2.20
CA LEU A 410 -24.40 -38.91 -3.34
C LEU A 410 -23.27 -38.83 -4.38
N ILE A 411 -22.01 -38.78 -3.94
CA ILE A 411 -20.85 -38.56 -4.81
C ILE A 411 -20.78 -39.57 -5.99
N PRO A 412 -20.93 -40.90 -5.80
CA PRO A 412 -20.89 -41.85 -6.91
C PRO A 412 -22.02 -41.63 -7.93
N VAL A 413 -23.22 -41.26 -7.46
CA VAL A 413 -24.38 -40.98 -8.32
C VAL A 413 -24.13 -39.73 -9.16
N THR A 414 -23.66 -38.66 -8.53
CA THR A 414 -23.30 -37.41 -9.22
C THR A 414 -22.14 -37.63 -10.19
N HIS A 415 -21.15 -38.45 -9.82
CA HIS A 415 -20.02 -38.79 -10.70
C HIS A 415 -20.50 -39.47 -11.98
N ALA A 416 -21.32 -40.52 -11.86
CA ALA A 416 -21.85 -41.25 -13.02
C ALA A 416 -22.69 -40.34 -13.93
N SER A 417 -23.60 -39.54 -13.35
CA SER A 417 -24.44 -38.62 -14.12
C SER A 417 -23.62 -37.51 -14.81
N ALA A 418 -22.64 -36.93 -14.11
CA ALA A 418 -21.78 -35.90 -14.67
C ALA A 418 -20.87 -36.45 -15.78
N LEU A 419 -20.34 -37.67 -15.61
CA LEU A 419 -19.55 -38.35 -16.63
C LEU A 419 -20.37 -38.54 -17.91
N GLU A 420 -21.56 -39.12 -17.79
CA GLU A 420 -22.45 -39.37 -18.93
C GLU A 420 -22.80 -38.08 -19.67
N LYS A 421 -23.23 -37.05 -18.93
CA LYS A 421 -23.58 -35.74 -19.50
C LYS A 421 -22.39 -35.12 -20.24
N ARG A 422 -21.22 -35.06 -19.61
CA ARG A 422 -20.03 -34.43 -20.22
C ARG A 422 -19.50 -35.24 -21.40
N ARG A 423 -19.56 -36.57 -21.34
CA ARG A 423 -19.15 -37.47 -22.43
C ARG A 423 -20.02 -37.25 -23.66
N SER A 424 -21.35 -37.23 -23.49
CA SER A 424 -22.30 -36.91 -24.56
C SER A 424 -22.04 -35.54 -25.20
N GLU A 425 -21.77 -34.51 -24.39
CA GLU A 425 -21.49 -33.16 -24.91
C GLU A 425 -20.14 -33.05 -25.63
N VAL A 426 -19.09 -33.74 -25.15
CA VAL A 426 -17.78 -33.76 -25.81
C VAL A 426 -17.82 -34.59 -27.11
N LEU A 427 -18.62 -35.66 -27.17
CA LEU A 427 -18.83 -36.46 -28.37
C LEU A 427 -19.35 -35.62 -29.54
N LYS A 428 -20.27 -34.67 -29.28
CA LYS A 428 -20.83 -33.75 -30.29
C LYS A 428 -19.77 -32.85 -30.96
N LEU A 429 -18.57 -32.72 -30.38
CA LEU A 429 -17.50 -31.93 -30.96
C LEU A 429 -16.64 -32.73 -31.96
N LEU A 430 -16.71 -34.07 -31.95
CA LEU A 430 -16.01 -34.91 -32.93
C LEU A 430 -16.64 -34.77 -34.33
N PRO A 431 -15.93 -35.16 -35.40
CA PRO A 431 -16.47 -35.18 -36.76
C PRO A 431 -17.80 -35.95 -36.87
N GLU A 432 -18.67 -35.53 -37.80
CA GLU A 432 -19.95 -36.20 -38.05
C GLU A 432 -19.74 -37.69 -38.36
N GLY A 433 -20.55 -38.56 -37.72
CA GLY A 433 -20.44 -40.01 -37.84
C GLY A 433 -19.53 -40.68 -36.82
N SER A 434 -18.88 -39.92 -35.93
CA SER A 434 -18.11 -40.48 -34.81
C SER A 434 -19.03 -41.14 -33.78
N THR A 435 -18.54 -42.22 -33.19
CA THR A 435 -19.15 -43.04 -32.15
C THR A 435 -18.54 -42.73 -30.78
N ASP A 436 -19.15 -43.22 -29.71
CA ASP A 436 -18.64 -43.03 -28.36
C ASP A 436 -17.22 -43.64 -28.15
N ASP A 437 -16.93 -44.74 -28.85
CA ASP A 437 -15.61 -45.38 -28.83
C ASP A 437 -14.52 -44.48 -29.43
N ASP A 438 -14.89 -43.59 -30.36
CA ASP A 438 -13.94 -42.68 -31.01
C ASP A 438 -13.37 -41.65 -30.02
N LEU A 439 -14.05 -41.36 -28.90
CA LEU A 439 -13.52 -40.48 -27.85
C LEU A 439 -12.26 -41.06 -27.19
N ALA A 440 -12.16 -42.38 -27.14
CA ALA A 440 -11.04 -43.09 -26.52
C ALA A 440 -9.83 -43.26 -27.44
N LEU A 441 -9.93 -42.86 -28.72
CA LEU A 441 -8.83 -42.97 -29.67
C LEU A 441 -7.70 -41.98 -29.38
N ALA A 442 -6.46 -42.39 -29.68
CA ALA A 442 -5.27 -41.55 -29.61
C ALA A 442 -5.38 -40.30 -30.50
N THR A 443 -6.16 -40.38 -31.58
CA THR A 443 -6.39 -39.30 -32.54
C THR A 443 -7.39 -38.25 -32.05
N SER A 444 -8.17 -38.54 -31.00
CA SER A 444 -9.20 -37.62 -30.49
C SER A 444 -8.61 -36.55 -29.57
N TRP A 445 -8.38 -35.36 -30.13
CA TRP A 445 -7.79 -34.21 -29.46
C TRP A 445 -8.74 -33.01 -29.38
N PHE A 446 -8.69 -32.32 -28.26
CA PHE A 446 -9.43 -31.10 -28.03
C PHE A 446 -8.51 -29.96 -27.60
N LYS A 447 -8.93 -28.72 -27.87
CA LYS A 447 -8.25 -27.48 -27.51
C LYS A 447 -9.16 -26.58 -26.68
N CYS A 448 -8.62 -26.03 -25.60
CA CYS A 448 -9.25 -24.92 -24.90
C CYS A 448 -8.83 -23.58 -25.54
N ARG A 449 -9.80 -22.79 -26.01
CA ARG A 449 -9.56 -21.44 -26.56
C ARG A 449 -9.17 -20.40 -25.50
N CYS A 450 -9.46 -20.66 -24.23
CA CYS A 450 -9.17 -19.73 -23.13
C CYS A 450 -7.69 -19.75 -22.72
N CYS A 451 -7.10 -20.93 -22.60
CA CYS A 451 -5.72 -21.10 -22.11
C CYS A 451 -4.78 -21.72 -23.14
N GLY A 452 -5.30 -22.13 -24.32
CA GLY A 452 -4.52 -22.74 -25.40
C GLY A 452 -4.14 -24.21 -25.17
N GLN A 453 -4.47 -24.80 -24.02
CA GLN A 453 -4.12 -26.18 -23.69
C GLN A 453 -4.86 -27.20 -24.57
N SER A 454 -4.16 -28.29 -24.90
CA SER A 454 -4.70 -29.47 -25.57
C SER A 454 -4.77 -30.69 -24.67
N PHE A 455 -5.76 -31.53 -24.91
CA PHE A 455 -5.99 -32.74 -24.13
C PHE A 455 -6.95 -33.72 -24.86
N HIS A 456 -6.93 -34.98 -24.45
CA HIS A 456 -7.95 -35.98 -24.80
C HIS A 456 -9.25 -35.77 -24.00
N HIS A 457 -10.29 -36.56 -24.31
CA HIS A 457 -11.65 -36.42 -23.77
C HIS A 457 -11.69 -36.31 -22.22
N ALA A 458 -11.00 -37.18 -21.48
CA ALA A 458 -11.00 -37.13 -20.01
C ALA A 458 -10.40 -35.83 -19.44
N GLY A 459 -9.37 -35.28 -20.11
CA GLY A 459 -8.79 -33.98 -19.75
C GLY A 459 -9.71 -32.82 -20.10
N ALA A 460 -10.49 -32.94 -21.18
CA ALA A 460 -11.48 -31.95 -21.57
C ALA A 460 -12.60 -31.82 -20.54
N MET A 461 -13.15 -32.95 -20.12
CA MET A 461 -14.29 -32.98 -19.22
C MET A 461 -13.97 -32.36 -17.85
N ARG A 462 -12.71 -32.28 -17.43
CA ARG A 462 -12.30 -31.73 -16.12
C ARG A 462 -11.68 -30.33 -16.16
N HIS A 463 -11.55 -29.75 -17.35
CA HIS A 463 -10.74 -28.54 -17.50
C HIS A 463 -11.41 -27.32 -16.84
N SER A 464 -10.69 -26.66 -15.94
CA SER A 464 -11.25 -25.63 -15.04
C SER A 464 -11.68 -24.33 -15.74
N CYS A 465 -11.17 -24.03 -16.94
CA CYS A 465 -11.64 -22.86 -17.71
C CYS A 465 -13.13 -22.95 -18.08
N PHE A 466 -13.73 -24.14 -18.03
CA PHE A 466 -15.16 -24.38 -18.28
C PHE A 466 -16.03 -24.12 -17.06
N LEU A 467 -15.41 -23.95 -15.88
CA LEU A 467 -16.07 -23.60 -14.62
C LEU A 467 -15.89 -22.13 -14.26
N PHE A 468 -15.06 -21.36 -14.97
CA PHE A 468 -14.76 -19.97 -14.62
C PHE A 468 -15.82 -18.99 -15.15
N ARG A 469 -16.27 -18.07 -14.27
CA ARG A 469 -17.23 -17.02 -14.61
C ARG A 469 -16.68 -15.65 -14.19
N MET A 470 -16.75 -14.69 -15.11
CA MET A 470 -16.51 -13.29 -14.77
C MET A 470 -17.81 -12.71 -14.22
N TRP A 471 -17.82 -12.43 -12.92
CA TRP A 471 -18.97 -11.84 -12.24
C TRP A 471 -18.82 -10.32 -12.21
N SER A 472 -19.89 -9.59 -12.53
CA SER A 472 -19.95 -8.15 -12.26
C SER A 472 -19.97 -7.90 -10.75
N TYR A 473 -19.54 -6.72 -10.31
CA TYR A 473 -19.71 -6.32 -8.91
C TYR A 473 -21.21 -6.35 -8.55
N ARG A 474 -21.55 -7.02 -7.43
CA ARG A 474 -22.91 -7.11 -6.90
C ARG A 474 -22.93 -6.68 -5.43
N SER A 475 -24.00 -6.01 -5.04
CA SER A 475 -24.27 -5.65 -3.65
C SER A 475 -24.64 -6.88 -2.81
N HIS A 476 -24.56 -6.74 -1.48
CA HIS A 476 -24.88 -7.83 -0.56
C HIS A 476 -26.34 -8.30 -0.68
N ASP A 477 -27.28 -7.39 -0.92
CA ASP A 477 -28.70 -7.70 -1.06
C ASP A 477 -28.97 -8.46 -2.36
N GLU A 478 -28.31 -8.06 -3.46
CA GLU A 478 -28.37 -8.79 -4.72
C GLU A 478 -27.84 -10.21 -4.55
N ILE A 479 -26.74 -10.40 -3.81
CA ILE A 479 -26.20 -11.73 -3.54
C ILE A 479 -27.14 -12.58 -2.72
N LYS A 480 -27.76 -12.01 -1.68
CA LYS A 480 -28.70 -12.73 -0.82
C LYS A 480 -29.98 -13.16 -1.55
N ALA A 481 -30.38 -12.41 -2.57
CA ALA A 481 -31.57 -12.68 -3.38
C ALA A 481 -31.31 -13.70 -4.50
N MET A 482 -30.05 -14.07 -4.77
CA MET A 482 -29.71 -15.11 -5.74
C MET A 482 -30.15 -16.50 -5.25
N GLU A 483 -30.37 -17.41 -6.19
CA GLU A 483 -30.61 -18.81 -5.86
C GLU A 483 -29.40 -19.41 -5.11
N PRO A 484 -29.59 -20.41 -4.22
CA PRO A 484 -28.51 -20.96 -3.41
C PRO A 484 -27.28 -21.39 -4.21
N LEU A 485 -27.50 -22.01 -5.37
CA LEU A 485 -26.43 -22.43 -6.29
C LEU A 485 -25.63 -21.23 -6.83
N GLU A 486 -26.30 -20.16 -7.22
CA GLU A 486 -25.65 -18.94 -7.70
C GLU A 486 -24.86 -18.24 -6.59
N GLN A 487 -25.33 -18.28 -5.34
CA GLN A 487 -24.58 -17.78 -4.19
C GLN A 487 -23.26 -18.53 -4.01
N VAL A 488 -23.27 -19.86 -4.13
CA VAL A 488 -22.05 -20.69 -4.07
C VAL A 488 -21.13 -20.37 -5.24
N TYR A 489 -21.64 -20.26 -6.45
CA TYR A 489 -20.86 -19.90 -7.63
C TYR A 489 -20.19 -18.53 -7.53
N HIS A 490 -20.95 -17.51 -7.13
CA HIS A 490 -20.45 -16.15 -6.93
C HIS A 490 -19.35 -16.11 -5.86
N MET A 491 -19.50 -16.86 -4.78
CA MET A 491 -18.53 -16.92 -3.68
C MET A 491 -17.12 -17.36 -4.11
N PHE A 492 -17.02 -18.20 -5.15
CA PHE A 492 -15.76 -18.76 -5.64
C PHE A 492 -15.35 -18.25 -7.02
N GLY A 493 -16.13 -17.35 -7.64
CA GLY A 493 -15.89 -16.89 -9.02
C GLY A 493 -16.00 -18.02 -10.05
N ARG A 494 -16.81 -19.04 -9.74
CA ARG A 494 -17.02 -20.23 -10.59
C ARG A 494 -18.47 -20.29 -11.08
N GLY A 495 -18.81 -21.31 -11.85
CA GLY A 495 -20.16 -21.56 -12.34
C GLY A 495 -20.27 -22.92 -13.02
N MET A 496 -21.45 -23.16 -13.61
CA MET A 496 -21.74 -24.37 -14.39
C MET A 496 -20.68 -24.65 -15.45
N TRP A 497 -20.42 -25.95 -15.66
CA TRP A 497 -19.57 -26.45 -16.73
C TRP A 497 -20.17 -26.14 -18.12
N ILE A 498 -19.45 -25.37 -18.95
CA ILE A 498 -19.89 -25.00 -20.31
C ILE A 498 -18.76 -25.23 -21.33
N LEU A 499 -19.13 -25.78 -22.50
CA LEU A 499 -18.21 -26.13 -23.60
C LEU A 499 -17.90 -24.99 -24.58
N ASP A 500 -18.32 -23.77 -24.29
CA ASP A 500 -18.19 -22.58 -25.14
C ASP A 500 -16.74 -22.21 -25.50
N LYS A 501 -15.76 -22.83 -24.84
CA LYS A 501 -14.33 -22.61 -25.06
C LYS A 501 -13.61 -23.86 -25.58
N LEU A 502 -14.30 -24.99 -25.72
CA LEU A 502 -13.73 -26.25 -26.17
C LEU A 502 -13.95 -26.45 -27.67
N THR A 503 -12.93 -26.93 -28.37
CA THR A 503 -13.03 -27.31 -29.80
C THR A 503 -12.28 -28.59 -30.07
N TYR A 504 -12.77 -29.40 -31.01
CA TYR A 504 -11.96 -30.45 -31.62
C TYR A 504 -10.75 -29.85 -32.35
N TRP A 505 -9.57 -30.42 -32.13
CA TRP A 505 -8.32 -29.94 -32.68
C TRP A 505 -7.88 -30.82 -33.85
N LYS A 506 -8.39 -30.49 -35.04
CA LYS A 506 -8.15 -31.23 -36.28
C LYS A 506 -6.65 -31.38 -36.61
N ASP A 507 -5.86 -30.30 -36.60
CA ASP A 507 -4.44 -30.37 -36.95
C ASP A 507 -3.64 -31.32 -36.05
N THR A 508 -3.93 -31.34 -34.74
CA THR A 508 -3.28 -32.26 -33.80
C THR A 508 -3.77 -33.69 -34.00
N ALA A 509 -5.04 -33.90 -34.32
CA ALA A 509 -5.58 -35.21 -34.65
C ALA A 509 -4.90 -35.81 -35.89
N GLU A 510 -4.75 -35.02 -36.97
CA GLU A 510 -4.10 -35.43 -38.22
C GLU A 510 -2.61 -35.76 -38.00
N LEU A 511 -1.88 -34.93 -37.22
CA LEU A 511 -0.50 -35.22 -36.86
C LEU A 511 -0.41 -36.49 -36.00
N THR A 512 -1.35 -36.69 -35.07
CA THR A 512 -1.38 -37.90 -34.24
C THR A 512 -1.65 -39.14 -35.08
N GLU A 513 -2.51 -39.06 -36.09
CA GLU A 513 -2.75 -40.17 -37.02
C GLU A 513 -1.46 -40.60 -37.73
N GLN A 514 -0.62 -39.65 -38.16
CA GLN A 514 0.68 -39.95 -38.77
C GLN A 514 1.63 -40.63 -37.76
N VAL A 515 1.64 -40.15 -36.52
CA VAL A 515 2.47 -40.70 -35.44
C VAL A 515 2.05 -42.12 -35.06
N VAL A 516 0.75 -42.39 -34.97
CA VAL A 516 0.20 -43.74 -34.68
C VAL A 516 0.56 -44.72 -35.81
N LYS A 517 0.41 -44.31 -37.08
CA LYS A 517 0.83 -45.13 -38.23
C LYS A 517 2.32 -45.42 -38.22
N ALA A 518 3.15 -44.43 -37.89
CA ALA A 518 4.60 -44.60 -37.80
C ALA A 518 5.03 -45.52 -36.64
N ALA A 519 4.23 -45.59 -35.57
CA ALA A 519 4.39 -46.56 -34.50
C ALA A 519 3.88 -47.98 -34.87
N GLY A 520 3.38 -48.19 -36.09
CA GLY A 520 2.88 -49.48 -36.55
C GLY A 520 1.50 -49.87 -36.01
N MET A 521 0.74 -48.90 -35.52
CA MET A 521 -0.60 -49.10 -34.97
C MET A 521 -1.71 -48.61 -35.92
N ASP A 522 -2.94 -49.09 -35.70
CA ASP A 522 -4.12 -48.65 -36.45
C ASP A 522 -4.75 -47.40 -35.77
N PRO A 523 -4.77 -46.23 -36.42
CA PRO A 523 -5.36 -45.01 -35.84
C PRO A 523 -6.85 -45.09 -35.53
N LYS A 524 -7.58 -46.06 -36.09
CA LYS A 524 -8.99 -46.30 -35.78
C LYS A 524 -9.21 -47.18 -34.56
N LYS A 525 -8.13 -47.68 -33.94
CA LYS A 525 -8.20 -48.57 -32.78
C LYS A 525 -7.27 -48.17 -31.64
N ALA A 526 -6.13 -47.54 -31.96
CA ALA A 526 -5.12 -47.18 -30.99
C ALA A 526 -5.66 -46.16 -29.99
N THR A 527 -5.51 -46.46 -28.71
CA THR A 527 -5.83 -45.59 -27.59
C THR A 527 -4.59 -44.79 -27.14
N PRO A 528 -4.77 -43.71 -26.36
CA PRO A 528 -3.65 -43.01 -25.74
C PRO A 528 -2.76 -43.92 -24.88
N ASP A 529 -3.34 -44.96 -24.28
CA ASP A 529 -2.62 -45.90 -23.41
C ASP A 529 -1.77 -46.87 -24.25
N ASP A 530 -2.30 -47.38 -25.37
CA ASP A 530 -1.51 -48.19 -26.32
C ASP A 530 -0.25 -47.45 -26.79
N MET A 531 -0.40 -46.16 -27.10
CA MET A 531 0.71 -45.29 -27.53
C MET A 531 1.72 -45.01 -26.41
N ASP A 532 1.28 -44.97 -25.15
CA ASP A 532 2.18 -44.84 -24.00
C ASP A 532 2.96 -46.13 -23.75
N ASP A 533 2.29 -47.28 -23.85
CA ASP A 533 2.86 -48.61 -23.61
C ASP A 533 3.90 -49.02 -24.64
N ALA A 534 3.73 -48.59 -25.90
CA ALA A 534 4.71 -48.84 -26.95
C ALA A 534 6.04 -48.12 -26.71
N LYS A 535 6.08 -47.12 -25.81
CA LYS A 535 7.31 -46.46 -25.33
C LYS A 535 8.21 -45.93 -26.45
N HIS A 536 7.65 -45.65 -27.63
CA HIS A 536 8.37 -45.05 -28.75
C HIS A 536 8.90 -43.66 -28.37
N ARG A 537 10.00 -43.27 -29.04
CA ARG A 537 10.63 -41.96 -28.91
C ARG A 537 10.81 -41.34 -30.28
N PHE A 538 10.60 -40.03 -30.34
CA PHE A 538 10.56 -39.29 -31.58
C PHE A 538 11.65 -38.22 -31.55
N ALA A 539 12.46 -38.18 -32.59
CA ALA A 539 13.41 -37.11 -32.82
C ALA A 539 12.73 -35.98 -33.59
N VAL A 540 12.78 -34.77 -33.05
CA VAL A 540 12.21 -33.55 -33.62
C VAL A 540 13.33 -32.59 -33.99
N PHE A 541 13.30 -32.08 -35.21
CA PHE A 541 14.30 -31.13 -35.72
C PHE A 541 13.72 -29.70 -35.68
N THR A 542 14.28 -28.83 -34.84
CA THR A 542 13.80 -27.45 -34.68
C THR A 542 14.71 -26.44 -35.39
N GLY A 543 14.13 -25.61 -36.26
CA GLY A 543 14.75 -24.42 -36.87
C GLY A 543 15.09 -24.55 -38.36
N THR A 544 14.88 -23.47 -39.12
CA THR A 544 15.42 -23.33 -40.49
C THR A 544 16.94 -23.15 -40.39
N GLY A 545 17.70 -24.25 -40.50
CA GLY A 545 19.15 -24.22 -40.60
C GLY A 545 19.96 -24.57 -39.35
N SER A 546 19.36 -25.13 -38.28
CA SER A 546 20.09 -25.61 -37.10
C SER A 546 19.92 -27.12 -36.87
N SER A 547 21.04 -27.81 -36.72
CA SER A 547 21.21 -29.25 -36.47
C SER A 547 20.85 -29.69 -35.04
N THR A 548 19.91 -29.01 -34.37
CA THR A 548 19.48 -29.36 -33.01
C THR A 548 18.32 -30.35 -33.05
N MET A 549 18.61 -31.60 -32.70
CA MET A 549 17.64 -32.68 -32.56
C MET A 549 17.18 -32.80 -31.10
N THR A 550 15.87 -32.76 -30.86
CA THR A 550 15.27 -32.99 -29.53
C THR A 550 14.51 -34.31 -29.53
N ILE A 551 14.78 -35.18 -28.57
CA ILE A 551 14.02 -36.43 -28.40
C ILE A 551 12.87 -36.19 -27.43
N VAL A 552 11.66 -36.58 -27.83
CA VAL A 552 10.42 -36.37 -27.07
C VAL A 552 9.52 -37.60 -27.12
N GLY A 553 8.57 -37.69 -26.17
CA GLY A 553 7.43 -38.60 -26.26
C GLY A 553 6.38 -38.14 -27.28
N TRP A 554 5.49 -39.04 -27.67
CA TRP A 554 4.47 -38.78 -28.70
C TRP A 554 3.55 -37.60 -28.32
N ARG A 555 3.18 -37.47 -27.03
CA ARG A 555 2.34 -36.36 -26.56
C ARG A 555 3.03 -35.01 -26.70
N CYS A 556 4.32 -34.93 -26.35
CA CYS A 556 5.10 -33.70 -26.49
C CYS A 556 5.28 -33.31 -27.96
N LEU A 557 5.47 -34.30 -28.86
CA LEU A 557 5.49 -34.11 -30.31
C LEU A 557 4.18 -33.52 -30.83
N VAL A 558 3.03 -34.18 -30.59
CA VAL A 558 1.75 -33.75 -31.19
C VAL A 558 1.22 -32.45 -30.57
N THR A 559 1.51 -32.22 -29.29
CA THR A 559 1.13 -30.97 -28.61
C THR A 559 2.11 -29.82 -28.83
N GLY A 560 3.25 -30.04 -29.49
CA GLY A 560 4.22 -29.00 -29.82
C GLY A 560 4.91 -28.35 -28.61
N ARG A 561 5.05 -29.09 -27.50
CA ARG A 561 5.62 -28.59 -26.23
C ARG A 561 7.16 -28.48 -26.23
N TYR A 562 7.80 -28.87 -27.32
CA TYR A 562 9.26 -28.75 -27.50
C TYR A 562 9.71 -27.34 -27.90
N GLU A 563 8.82 -26.45 -28.36
CA GLU A 563 9.12 -25.07 -28.77
C GLU A 563 8.66 -24.02 -27.75
N LYS A 564 9.46 -22.96 -27.56
CA LYS A 564 9.18 -21.86 -26.61
C LYS A 564 8.41 -20.67 -27.22
N SER A 565 8.00 -20.70 -28.49
CA SER A 565 7.40 -19.55 -29.18
C SER A 565 5.95 -19.79 -29.64
N SER A 566 5.12 -18.75 -29.48
CA SER A 566 3.67 -18.74 -29.73
C SER A 566 3.28 -18.51 -31.20
N GLY A 567 4.10 -18.94 -32.16
CA GLY A 567 3.90 -18.72 -33.60
C GLY A 567 3.05 -19.80 -34.30
N LYS A 568 2.55 -19.50 -35.50
CA LYS A 568 1.92 -20.49 -36.41
C LYS A 568 2.92 -21.62 -36.67
N ARG A 569 2.53 -22.85 -36.35
CA ARG A 569 3.36 -24.06 -36.52
C ARG A 569 3.52 -24.40 -38.00
N PRO A 570 4.74 -24.44 -38.57
CA PRO A 570 5.01 -25.42 -39.60
C PRO A 570 4.94 -26.82 -38.96
N THR A 571 4.43 -27.82 -39.70
CA THR A 571 4.49 -29.22 -39.27
C THR A 571 5.96 -29.57 -38.94
N PRO A 572 6.28 -30.03 -37.73
CA PRO A 572 7.66 -30.34 -37.38
C PRO A 572 8.19 -31.44 -38.28
N ASP A 573 9.47 -31.37 -38.65
CA ASP A 573 10.16 -32.52 -39.22
C ASP A 573 10.51 -33.47 -38.08
N TRP A 574 10.03 -34.72 -38.14
CA TRP A 574 10.18 -35.71 -37.09
C TRP A 574 10.42 -37.12 -37.64
N ARG A 575 11.15 -37.93 -36.87
CA ARG A 575 11.35 -39.36 -37.16
C ARG A 575 11.23 -40.23 -35.90
N ILE A 576 10.77 -41.46 -36.06
CA ILE A 576 10.78 -42.46 -34.99
C ILE A 576 12.20 -42.98 -34.78
N MET A 577 12.62 -43.14 -33.53
CA MET A 577 13.96 -43.63 -33.18
C MET A 577 14.00 -45.17 -33.16
N GLY A 578 15.07 -45.74 -33.73
CA GLY A 578 15.32 -47.19 -33.63
C GLY A 578 15.76 -47.61 -32.22
N SER A 579 15.51 -48.88 -31.85
CA SER A 579 15.90 -49.44 -30.55
C SER A 579 17.41 -49.39 -30.29
N GLY A 580 18.23 -49.47 -31.34
CA GLY A 580 19.69 -49.32 -31.27
C GLY A 580 20.17 -47.88 -31.11
N GLU A 581 19.54 -46.92 -31.79
CA GLU A 581 19.87 -45.48 -31.68
C GLU A 581 19.58 -44.94 -30.26
N MET A 582 18.54 -45.47 -29.61
CA MET A 582 18.19 -45.13 -28.22
C MET A 582 19.31 -45.45 -27.20
N ALA A 583 20.18 -46.44 -27.48
CA ALA A 583 21.26 -46.83 -26.59
C ALA A 583 22.46 -45.87 -26.65
N GLU A 584 22.79 -45.36 -27.83
CA GLU A 584 23.89 -44.38 -28.02
C GLU A 584 23.55 -43.02 -27.39
N PHE A 585 22.29 -42.64 -27.39
CA PHE A 585 21.83 -41.34 -26.87
C PHE A 585 21.60 -41.28 -25.35
N LYS A 586 21.70 -42.41 -24.63
CA LYS A 586 21.59 -42.42 -23.15
C LYS A 586 22.66 -41.58 -22.43
N HIS A 587 23.76 -41.22 -23.11
CA HIS A 587 24.90 -40.52 -22.52
C HIS A 587 24.97 -39.01 -22.76
N SER A 588 24.10 -38.43 -23.60
CA SER A 588 23.99 -36.98 -23.75
C SER A 588 22.62 -36.52 -23.26
N SER A 589 22.59 -35.56 -22.35
CA SER A 589 21.38 -35.02 -21.73
C SER A 589 20.51 -34.31 -22.78
N ILE A 590 19.64 -35.09 -23.41
CA ILE A 590 18.63 -34.68 -24.39
C ILE A 590 17.29 -34.55 -23.66
N GLY A 591 16.40 -33.67 -24.15
CA GLY A 591 15.11 -33.25 -23.58
C GLY A 591 14.03 -34.31 -23.27
N LEU A 592 14.44 -35.55 -22.98
CA LEU A 592 13.67 -36.64 -22.38
C LEU A 592 13.02 -36.27 -21.03
N GLU A 593 13.47 -35.18 -20.39
CA GLU A 593 13.04 -34.70 -19.06
C GLU A 593 12.17 -33.43 -19.10
N LYS A 594 11.37 -33.20 -20.14
CA LYS A 594 10.48 -32.01 -20.24
C LYS A 594 8.99 -32.36 -20.24
N GLU A 595 8.63 -33.44 -19.57
CA GLU A 595 7.25 -33.81 -19.35
C GLU A 595 6.88 -33.46 -17.90
N ASP A 596 5.70 -32.89 -17.67
CA ASP A 596 5.27 -32.55 -16.32
C ASP A 596 5.02 -33.85 -15.54
N TRP A 597 5.93 -34.31 -14.69
CA TRP A 597 5.79 -35.54 -13.90
C TRP A 597 5.20 -35.25 -12.52
N ALA A 598 4.43 -36.20 -12.00
CA ALA A 598 3.92 -36.14 -10.64
C ALA A 598 3.96 -37.49 -9.93
N CYS A 599 4.06 -37.41 -8.61
CA CYS A 599 4.04 -38.57 -7.71
C CYS A 599 2.59 -39.02 -7.45
N LEU A 600 2.24 -40.26 -7.85
CA LEU A 600 0.92 -40.84 -7.63
C LEU A 600 0.72 -41.25 -6.17
N ARG A 601 1.81 -41.59 -5.45
CA ARG A 601 1.75 -41.90 -4.01
C ARG A 601 1.41 -40.67 -3.17
N CYS A 602 2.01 -39.50 -3.47
CA CYS A 602 1.62 -38.23 -2.86
C CYS A 602 0.16 -37.84 -3.14
N TRP A 603 -0.31 -38.11 -4.35
CA TRP A 603 -1.71 -37.91 -4.72
C TRP A 603 -2.66 -38.76 -3.86
N LYS A 604 -2.38 -40.06 -3.73
CA LYS A 604 -3.17 -41.00 -2.93
C LYS A 604 -3.06 -40.73 -1.42
N ASN A 605 -1.87 -40.37 -0.91
CA ASN A 605 -1.58 -40.25 0.53
C ASN A 605 -1.87 -38.87 1.13
N ASN A 606 -2.55 -37.97 0.41
CA ASN A 606 -2.98 -36.65 0.93
C ASN A 606 -1.83 -35.71 1.37
N THR A 607 -0.62 -35.85 0.80
CA THR A 607 0.49 -34.93 1.07
C THR A 607 0.55 -33.75 0.08
N GLY A 608 -0.41 -33.68 -0.85
CA GLY A 608 -0.40 -32.78 -2.02
C GLY A 608 0.47 -33.35 -3.16
N PRO A 609 0.09 -33.19 -4.44
CA PRO A 609 0.87 -33.75 -5.54
C PRO A 609 2.25 -33.07 -5.59
N TYR A 610 3.31 -33.84 -5.40
CA TYR A 610 4.65 -33.39 -5.78
C TYR A 610 4.73 -33.42 -7.30
N THR A 611 5.05 -32.28 -7.90
CA THR A 611 5.06 -32.07 -9.35
C THR A 611 6.37 -31.44 -9.78
N ASP A 612 7.00 -31.96 -10.83
CA ASP A 612 8.20 -31.38 -11.42
C ASP A 612 8.21 -31.65 -12.93
N MET A 613 8.81 -30.75 -13.73
CA MET A 613 9.00 -31.03 -15.16
C MET A 613 10.04 -32.13 -15.41
N CYS A 614 10.86 -32.46 -14.40
CA CYS A 614 11.96 -33.40 -14.53
C CYS A 614 11.64 -34.74 -13.86
N TRP A 615 11.77 -35.84 -14.62
CA TRP A 615 11.62 -37.20 -14.09
C TRP A 615 12.62 -37.53 -12.97
N THR A 616 13.86 -37.02 -13.04
CA THR A 616 14.86 -37.30 -12.01
C THR A 616 14.49 -36.68 -10.67
N SER A 617 13.85 -35.51 -10.67
CA SER A 617 13.28 -34.88 -9.47
C SER A 617 12.18 -35.76 -8.86
N VAL A 618 11.22 -36.24 -9.68
CA VAL A 618 10.14 -37.10 -9.19
C VAL A 618 10.66 -38.46 -8.70
N LYS A 619 11.65 -39.04 -9.37
CA LYS A 619 12.31 -40.28 -8.94
C LYS A 619 13.05 -40.11 -7.61
N SER A 620 13.78 -39.01 -7.44
CA SER A 620 14.47 -38.68 -6.18
C SER A 620 13.46 -38.48 -5.06
N HIS A 621 12.36 -37.79 -5.34
CA HIS A 621 11.25 -37.64 -4.40
C HIS A 621 10.62 -38.99 -4.00
N LEU A 622 10.37 -39.91 -4.95
CA LEU A 622 9.85 -41.25 -4.68
C LEU A 622 10.79 -42.06 -3.79
N LYS A 623 12.10 -41.95 -4.01
CA LYS A 623 13.11 -42.58 -3.15
C LYS A 623 13.11 -41.97 -1.74
N GLU A 624 13.19 -40.64 -1.63
CA GLU A 624 13.35 -39.96 -0.33
C GLU A 624 12.08 -39.94 0.54
N LYS A 625 10.91 -39.84 -0.08
CA LYS A 625 9.62 -39.65 0.63
C LYS A 625 8.77 -40.91 0.68
N HIS A 626 8.98 -41.85 -0.24
CA HIS A 626 8.19 -43.08 -0.33
C HIS A 626 9.03 -44.36 -0.21
N ASP A 627 10.35 -44.27 -0.09
CA ASP A 627 11.29 -45.41 -0.02
C ASP A 627 11.19 -46.32 -1.26
N ILE A 628 10.91 -45.72 -2.42
CA ILE A 628 10.75 -46.43 -3.70
C ILE A 628 12.00 -46.20 -4.56
N ASP A 629 12.94 -47.14 -4.52
CA ASP A 629 14.15 -47.11 -5.33
C ASP A 629 13.92 -47.46 -6.80
N LYS A 630 12.89 -48.28 -7.08
CA LYS A 630 12.51 -48.75 -8.41
C LYS A 630 11.04 -48.44 -8.67
N PRO A 631 10.71 -47.18 -9.03
CA PRO A 631 9.32 -46.80 -9.27
C PRO A 631 8.74 -47.52 -10.49
N THR A 632 7.51 -47.96 -10.33
CA THR A 632 6.65 -48.58 -11.35
C THR A 632 5.59 -47.58 -11.82
N GLU A 633 4.84 -47.92 -12.86
CA GLU A 633 3.75 -47.07 -13.40
C GLU A 633 2.61 -46.82 -12.39
N GLU A 634 2.59 -47.54 -11.25
CA GLU A 634 1.68 -47.28 -10.13
C GLU A 634 2.15 -46.17 -9.17
N ASP A 635 3.38 -45.67 -9.34
CA ASP A 635 4.03 -44.74 -8.42
C ASP A 635 4.07 -43.30 -8.93
N TYR A 636 3.92 -43.12 -10.24
CA TYR A 636 4.03 -41.84 -10.92
C TYR A 636 3.05 -41.72 -12.09
N TYR A 637 2.82 -40.49 -12.53
CA TYR A 637 2.09 -40.23 -13.77
C TYR A 637 2.64 -38.95 -14.41
N CYS A 638 2.57 -38.87 -15.74
CA CYS A 638 2.81 -37.63 -16.45
C CYS A 638 1.55 -36.76 -16.32
N MET A 639 1.62 -35.65 -15.59
CA MET A 639 0.51 -34.72 -15.44
C MET A 639 -0.01 -34.25 -16.79
N LYS A 640 -1.33 -34.40 -16.96
CA LYS A 640 -2.08 -33.52 -17.86
C LYS A 640 -2.14 -32.12 -17.21
N PRO A 641 -2.22 -31.03 -17.98
CA PRO A 641 -2.04 -29.65 -17.49
C PRO A 641 -3.18 -29.11 -16.60
N THR A 642 -4.05 -29.99 -16.11
CA THR A 642 -5.28 -29.66 -15.38
C THR A 642 -5.05 -29.49 -13.87
N LEU A 643 -3.89 -29.83 -13.34
CA LEU A 643 -3.55 -29.64 -11.91
C LEU A 643 -2.93 -28.27 -11.60
N GLN A 644 -2.50 -27.52 -12.62
CA GLN A 644 -1.90 -26.19 -12.42
C GLN A 644 -2.91 -25.08 -12.07
N SER A 645 -4.23 -25.34 -12.03
CA SER A 645 -5.19 -24.29 -11.68
C SER A 645 -5.20 -23.88 -10.19
N ASP A 646 -4.44 -24.55 -9.32
CA ASP A 646 -4.20 -24.04 -7.96
C ASP A 646 -3.17 -22.89 -7.92
N TYR A 647 -2.41 -22.67 -8.99
CA TYR A 647 -1.51 -21.51 -9.07
C TYR A 647 -2.28 -20.18 -9.07
N PHE A 648 -3.45 -20.13 -9.72
CA PHE A 648 -4.31 -18.93 -9.74
C PHE A 648 -5.09 -18.71 -8.44
N LEU A 649 -5.33 -19.76 -7.64
CA LEU A 649 -5.92 -19.61 -6.29
C LEU A 649 -4.92 -19.00 -5.28
N ARG A 650 -3.61 -19.18 -5.49
CA ARG A 650 -2.57 -18.55 -4.64
C ARG A 650 -2.36 -17.06 -4.94
N GLU A 651 -2.63 -16.62 -6.17
CA GLU A 651 -2.58 -15.20 -6.56
C GLU A 651 -3.90 -14.48 -6.22
N ALA A 652 -5.06 -15.12 -6.40
CA ALA A 652 -6.35 -14.54 -6.03
C ALA A 652 -6.59 -14.43 -4.51
N ALA A 653 -5.78 -15.11 -3.68
CA ALA A 653 -5.78 -14.95 -2.22
C ALA A 653 -4.82 -13.84 -1.72
N LYS A 654 -4.10 -13.16 -2.63
CA LYS A 654 -3.23 -12.01 -2.33
C LYS A 654 -3.85 -10.66 -2.73
N MET A 655 -5.07 -10.66 -3.25
CA MET A 655 -5.95 -9.50 -3.39
C MET A 655 -7.11 -9.64 -2.41
#